data_AF-A0A1S3M237-F1
#
_entry.id   AF-A0A1S3M237-F1
#
_cell.length_a   1.000
_cell.length_b   1.000
_cell.length_c   1.000
_cell.angle_alpha   90.00
_cell.angle_beta   90.00
_cell.angle_gamma   90.00
#
_symmetry.space_group_name_H-M   'P 1'
#
loop_
_entity.id
_entity.type
_entity.pdbx_description
1 polymer ?
#
loop_
_entity_poly.entity_id
_entity_poly.type
_entity_poly.pdbx_seq_one_letter_code
_entity_poly.pdbx_strand_id
1 'polypeptide(L)'
;MSTDAEMQIYGKAALYLRKPERERMEAQAMPFDSKNACYVTDKVELYLKGLVTARADGKCTARIEELEEEIEAERAARAKVEKQRADLSRELEEISERLEEAGGATSAQIDMNKKREAEFQKLRRDLEESTLQHEATAAALRKKQADSVAELGEQIDNLQRVKQKLEKEKSEYKMEIDDLSSNMEAVAKAKVSSDVLIKQKEFETSQLLSKVEDEQSLGAQLQKKIKELQARIEELEEEIEAERAARAKVEKQRADLSRELEEISERLEEAGGATSAQIDMNKKREAEFQKLRRDLEESTLQHEATAAALRKKQADSVAELGEQIDNLQRVKQKLEKEKSEYKMEIDDLSSNMEAVAKAKGNLEKMCRTLEDQLSELKTKNDENVRQVNDISGQRARLLTENEEISDLTEQIGETGKSIHELEKAKKTVETEKSEIQTALEEAEGTLEHEEAKILRVQLELNQIKGEVDRKIAEKDEEMEQIKRNSQRMIDSMQSTLDSEVRSRNDALRVKKKMEGDLNEMEIQLSHSNRQAAEAQKQLRNVQGLLKDAQLHLDDAVRASEDMKEQVAMVERRNGLMIAEIEELRVALEQTERGRKVAETELVDASERVGLLHSQNTSLLNTKKKLETDLVQVQGEVDDIVQEARNAEEKAKKAITDAAMMAEELKKEQDTSSHLERMKKNLEITVKDLQHRLDEAENLAMKGGKKQLQKLESRVRELETEVEAEQRRGADAVKGVRKYERRVKELTYQTEEDKKNVGRLQDLVDKLQMKVKAYKRQAEEAEEQANGHMSKFRKVQHELEEAEERADIAETQVNKLRAKSRSTGKGKEVAE
;
A
#
# COMPACT_ATOMS: atom_id res chain seq x y z
N MET A 1 -14.01 61.95 150.93
CA MET A 1 -13.07 61.06 150.19
C MET A 1 -13.84 59.85 149.72
N SER A 2 -13.69 59.44 148.45
CA SER A 2 -13.78 58.03 148.11
C SER A 2 -12.40 57.37 148.31
N THR A 3 -12.40 56.11 148.75
CA THR A 3 -11.22 55.31 149.11
C THR A 3 -10.71 54.51 147.91
N ASP A 4 -9.87 53.49 148.11
CA ASP A 4 -9.22 52.75 147.01
C ASP A 4 -10.12 51.71 146.31
N ALA A 5 -11.28 51.37 146.89
CA ALA A 5 -12.15 50.31 146.37
C ALA A 5 -12.95 50.72 145.12
N GLU A 6 -13.63 51.87 145.13
CA GLU A 6 -14.46 52.31 143.98
C GLU A 6 -13.60 52.66 142.76
N MET A 7 -12.42 53.26 143.00
CA MET A 7 -11.50 53.66 141.94
C MET A 7 -10.86 52.49 141.19
N GLN A 8 -10.94 51.25 141.69
CA GLN A 8 -10.35 50.09 141.04
C GLN A 8 -11.11 49.67 139.76
N ILE A 9 -12.41 49.98 139.66
CA ILE A 9 -13.25 49.63 138.48
C ILE A 9 -12.98 50.53 137.26
N TYR A 10 -12.35 51.68 137.44
CA TYR A 10 -11.79 52.45 136.32
C TYR A 10 -10.48 51.85 135.77
N GLY A 11 -9.98 50.75 136.36
CA GLY A 11 -8.83 50.00 135.87
C GLY A 11 -7.58 50.87 135.72
N LYS A 12 -7.02 50.95 134.50
CA LYS A 12 -5.87 51.83 134.22
C LYS A 12 -6.21 53.33 134.23
N ALA A 13 -7.47 53.72 134.09
CA ALA A 13 -7.90 55.13 134.11
C ALA A 13 -8.01 55.71 135.54
N ALA A 14 -7.92 54.86 136.58
CA ALA A 14 -8.05 55.24 137.99
C ALA A 14 -7.10 56.38 138.44
N LEU A 15 -5.94 56.55 137.79
CA LEU A 15 -4.98 57.61 138.14
C LEU A 15 -5.45 59.02 137.74
N TYR A 16 -6.21 59.16 136.63
CA TYR A 16 -6.53 60.48 136.07
C TYR A 16 -7.88 61.04 136.54
N LEU A 17 -8.75 60.19 137.07
CA LEU A 17 -10.07 60.57 137.61
C LEU A 17 -10.02 60.96 139.09
N ARG A 18 -8.83 60.97 139.72
CA ARG A 18 -8.66 61.02 141.17
C ARG A 18 -7.90 62.26 141.62
N LYS A 19 -8.50 63.04 142.53
CA LYS A 19 -7.79 64.14 143.20
C LYS A 19 -6.60 63.62 144.01
N PRO A 20 -5.41 64.27 143.96
CA PRO A 20 -4.19 63.77 144.59
C PRO A 20 -4.34 63.51 146.09
N GLU A 21 -3.62 62.50 146.57
CA GLU A 21 -3.62 62.08 147.99
C GLU A 21 -3.31 63.23 148.96
N ARG A 22 -2.46 64.16 148.54
CA ARG A 22 -2.16 65.41 149.26
C ARG A 22 -3.41 66.23 149.54
N GLU A 23 -4.22 66.56 148.52
CA GLU A 23 -5.46 67.34 148.70
C GLU A 23 -6.45 66.63 149.63
N ARG A 24 -6.48 65.29 149.57
CA ARG A 24 -7.33 64.47 150.44
C ARG A 24 -6.94 64.58 151.91
N MET A 25 -5.63 64.56 152.19
CA MET A 25 -5.07 64.82 153.53
C MET A 25 -5.30 66.27 153.97
N GLU A 26 -5.09 67.25 153.08
CA GLU A 26 -5.31 68.68 153.34
C GLU A 26 -6.77 68.97 153.74
N ALA A 27 -7.73 68.33 153.08
CA ALA A 27 -9.16 68.41 153.40
C ALA A 27 -9.56 67.73 154.73
N GLN A 28 -8.78 66.74 155.21
CA GLN A 28 -8.99 66.14 156.55
C GLN A 28 -8.23 66.87 157.66
N ALA A 29 -7.13 67.54 157.34
CA ALA A 29 -6.27 68.22 158.30
C ALA A 29 -6.60 69.72 158.48
N MET A 30 -7.37 70.34 157.58
CA MET A 30 -7.74 71.75 157.71
C MET A 30 -8.61 72.01 158.96
N PRO A 31 -8.21 72.94 159.86
CA PRO A 31 -8.99 73.26 161.05
C PRO A 31 -10.37 73.83 160.70
N PHE A 32 -11.43 73.22 161.23
CA PHE A 32 -12.79 73.74 161.07
C PHE A 32 -13.00 74.96 161.98
N ASP A 33 -12.94 76.16 161.40
CA ASP A 33 -13.21 77.41 162.11
C ASP A 33 -14.72 77.59 162.41
N SER A 34 -15.11 77.12 163.59
CA SER A 34 -16.46 77.22 164.15
C SER A 34 -16.93 78.66 164.44
N LYS A 35 -16.07 79.68 164.25
CA LYS A 35 -16.49 81.09 164.31
C LYS A 35 -17.00 81.64 162.98
N ASN A 36 -16.56 81.12 161.83
CA ASN A 36 -16.84 81.77 160.54
C ASN A 36 -17.46 80.86 159.45
N ALA A 37 -17.40 79.53 159.56
CA ALA A 37 -17.97 78.62 158.55
C ALA A 37 -19.23 77.87 159.03
N CYS A 38 -20.13 77.57 158.09
CA CYS A 38 -21.28 76.66 158.31
C CYS A 38 -21.59 75.81 157.07
N TYR A 39 -22.39 74.76 157.25
CA TYR A 39 -22.94 73.96 156.16
C TYR A 39 -24.46 74.15 156.07
N VAL A 40 -24.98 74.25 154.84
CA VAL A 40 -26.39 74.48 154.54
C VAL A 40 -26.92 73.30 153.73
N THR A 41 -28.12 72.80 154.04
CA THR A 41 -28.68 71.62 153.38
C THR A 41 -29.25 71.94 152.00
N ASP A 42 -28.83 71.19 150.98
CA ASP A 42 -29.31 71.29 149.60
C ASP A 42 -30.06 70.01 149.14
N LYS A 43 -30.87 70.12 148.06
CA LYS A 43 -31.67 69.02 147.50
C LYS A 43 -30.93 68.11 146.51
N VAL A 44 -29.78 68.52 145.98
CA VAL A 44 -28.96 67.73 145.06
C VAL A 44 -27.70 67.20 145.77
N GLU A 45 -26.97 68.07 146.47
CA GLU A 45 -25.66 67.71 147.06
C GLU A 45 -25.69 67.43 148.58
N LEU A 46 -26.88 67.43 149.19
CA LEU A 46 -27.14 67.35 150.64
C LEU A 46 -26.54 68.46 151.51
N TYR A 47 -25.28 68.90 151.32
CA TYR A 47 -24.61 69.88 152.18
C TYR A 47 -23.62 70.77 151.42
N LEU A 48 -23.95 72.05 151.26
CA LEU A 48 -23.06 73.07 150.68
C LEU A 48 -22.36 73.89 151.78
N LYS A 49 -21.14 74.35 151.51
CA LYS A 49 -20.34 75.17 152.43
C LYS A 49 -20.69 76.66 152.26
N GLY A 50 -20.92 77.36 153.37
CA GLY A 50 -21.20 78.80 153.37
C GLY A 50 -20.41 79.55 154.44
N LEU A 51 -20.13 80.82 154.18
CA LEU A 51 -19.43 81.72 155.10
C LEU A 51 -20.44 82.55 155.91
N VAL A 52 -20.30 82.58 157.24
CA VAL A 52 -21.23 83.26 158.14
C VAL A 52 -20.94 84.77 158.13
N THR A 53 -21.84 85.55 157.53
CA THR A 53 -21.68 87.00 157.36
C THR A 53 -22.36 87.82 158.44
N ALA A 54 -23.37 87.27 159.13
CA ALA A 54 -24.03 87.94 160.25
C ALA A 54 -24.52 86.94 161.32
N ARG A 55 -24.56 87.40 162.58
CA ARG A 55 -25.15 86.69 163.72
C ARG A 55 -26.05 87.66 164.50
N ALA A 56 -27.33 87.33 164.63
CA ALA A 56 -28.29 88.08 165.45
C ALA A 56 -29.32 87.09 166.05
N ASP A 57 -29.75 87.33 167.28
CA ASP A 57 -30.86 86.64 167.97
C ASP A 57 -30.93 85.11 167.76
N GLY A 58 -29.78 84.45 167.96
CA GLY A 58 -29.67 82.99 167.91
C GLY A 58 -29.71 82.38 166.49
N LYS A 59 -29.67 83.19 165.43
CA LYS A 59 -29.65 82.73 164.03
C LYS A 59 -28.41 83.28 163.30
N CYS A 60 -27.85 82.44 162.43
CA CYS A 60 -26.73 82.80 161.55
C CYS A 60 -27.24 83.07 160.13
N THR A 61 -26.72 84.12 159.50
CA THR A 61 -26.89 84.38 158.07
C THR A 61 -25.59 84.02 157.37
N ALA A 62 -25.68 83.29 156.25
CA ALA A 62 -24.52 82.80 155.52
C ALA A 62 -24.65 83.06 154.02
N ARG A 63 -23.52 83.31 153.35
CA ARG A 63 -23.42 83.41 151.89
C ARG A 63 -22.83 82.10 151.34
N ILE A 64 -23.39 81.62 150.24
CA ILE A 64 -22.91 80.46 149.46
C ILE A 64 -22.23 81.05 148.22
N GLU A 65 -21.01 80.62 147.92
CA GLU A 65 -20.13 81.28 146.94
C GLU A 65 -20.26 80.70 145.51
N GLU A 66 -20.83 79.50 145.36
CA GLU A 66 -21.07 78.84 144.06
C GLU A 66 -22.45 79.23 143.45
N LEU A 67 -22.90 80.45 143.74
CA LEU A 67 -24.03 81.12 143.10
C LEU A 67 -23.53 82.23 142.18
N GLU A 68 -24.43 82.76 141.37
CA GLU A 68 -24.23 83.94 140.51
C GLU A 68 -23.37 83.68 139.24
N GLU A 69 -22.06 83.36 139.31
CA GLU A 69 -21.21 83.30 138.09
C GLU A 69 -21.65 82.23 137.05
N GLU A 70 -21.72 80.95 137.41
CA GLU A 70 -22.11 79.92 136.44
C GLU A 70 -23.55 80.09 135.95
N ILE A 71 -24.48 80.48 136.84
CA ILE A 71 -25.92 80.51 136.49
C ILE A 71 -26.28 81.76 135.67
N GLU A 72 -25.66 82.91 135.88
CA GLU A 72 -25.87 84.07 134.98
C GLU A 72 -25.08 83.93 133.69
N ALA A 73 -23.86 83.39 133.71
CA ALA A 73 -23.14 83.06 132.48
C ALA A 73 -23.94 82.04 131.64
N GLU A 74 -24.44 80.97 132.25
CA GLU A 74 -25.23 79.96 131.56
C GLU A 74 -26.64 80.43 131.19
N ARG A 75 -27.29 81.34 131.94
CA ARG A 75 -28.60 81.90 131.53
C ARG A 75 -28.49 83.00 130.49
N ALA A 76 -27.48 83.86 130.56
CA ALA A 76 -27.19 84.81 129.48
C ALA A 76 -26.75 84.06 128.22
N ALA A 77 -25.92 83.03 128.35
CA ALA A 77 -25.61 82.11 127.26
C ALA A 77 -26.87 81.40 126.76
N ARG A 78 -27.68 80.75 127.60
CA ARG A 78 -28.90 80.02 127.18
C ARG A 78 -29.99 80.94 126.62
N ALA A 79 -30.15 82.18 127.06
CA ALA A 79 -31.11 83.12 126.47
C ALA A 79 -30.60 83.73 125.16
N LYS A 80 -29.29 84.00 125.06
CA LYS A 80 -28.66 84.43 123.80
C LYS A 80 -28.56 83.28 122.81
N VAL A 81 -28.38 82.04 123.28
CA VAL A 81 -28.45 80.79 122.52
C VAL A 81 -29.89 80.42 122.22
N GLU A 82 -30.90 80.69 123.04
CA GLU A 82 -32.31 80.49 122.66
C GLU A 82 -32.76 81.53 121.65
N LYS A 83 -32.35 82.80 121.78
CA LYS A 83 -32.60 83.76 120.71
C LYS A 83 -31.80 83.42 119.46
N GLN A 84 -30.51 83.10 119.56
CA GLN A 84 -29.74 82.61 118.42
C GLN A 84 -30.23 81.25 117.91
N ARG A 85 -30.98 80.44 118.68
CA ARG A 85 -31.61 79.17 118.26
C ARG A 85 -33.02 79.38 117.75
N ALA A 86 -33.68 80.49 118.04
CA ALA A 86 -34.93 80.93 117.41
C ALA A 86 -34.64 81.65 116.10
N ASP A 87 -33.62 82.52 116.09
CA ASP A 87 -33.06 83.15 114.90
C ASP A 87 -32.36 82.08 114.02
N LEU A 88 -31.59 81.13 114.58
CA LEU A 88 -31.11 79.94 113.83
C LEU A 88 -32.21 78.92 113.55
N SER A 89 -33.33 78.84 114.30
CA SER A 89 -34.45 77.98 113.88
C SER A 89 -35.18 78.59 112.71
N ARG A 90 -35.32 79.92 112.67
CA ARG A 90 -35.87 80.64 111.53
C ARG A 90 -34.90 80.64 110.35
N GLU A 91 -33.61 80.84 110.56
CA GLU A 91 -32.59 80.62 109.53
C GLU A 91 -32.49 79.13 109.18
N LEU A 92 -32.87 78.18 110.03
CA LEU A 92 -33.02 76.75 109.68
C LEU A 92 -34.36 76.43 109.01
N GLU A 93 -35.38 77.30 109.10
CA GLU A 93 -36.63 77.20 108.36
C GLU A 93 -36.41 77.81 106.95
N GLU A 94 -35.76 78.97 106.85
CA GLU A 94 -35.26 79.54 105.59
C GLU A 94 -34.14 78.67 105.00
N ILE A 95 -33.27 78.02 105.78
CA ILE A 95 -32.35 76.97 105.32
C ILE A 95 -33.07 75.63 105.13
N SER A 96 -34.34 75.46 105.57
CA SER A 96 -35.19 74.31 105.21
C SER A 96 -35.89 74.50 103.87
N GLU A 97 -36.40 75.70 103.56
CA GLU A 97 -36.78 76.06 102.18
C GLU A 97 -35.54 76.05 101.27
N ARG A 98 -34.38 76.48 101.77
CA ARG A 98 -33.10 76.26 101.08
C ARG A 98 -32.50 74.86 101.32
N LEU A 99 -33.26 73.94 101.93
CA LEU A 99 -33.06 72.49 101.90
C LEU A 99 -34.05 71.79 100.96
N GLU A 100 -35.09 72.49 100.49
CA GLU A 100 -35.73 72.23 99.20
C GLU A 100 -34.88 72.81 98.04
N GLU A 101 -34.19 73.96 98.20
CA GLU A 101 -33.02 74.26 97.34
C GLU A 101 -31.93 73.18 97.51
N ALA A 102 -31.84 72.55 98.69
CA ALA A 102 -31.02 71.36 98.90
C ALA A 102 -31.71 70.03 98.50
N GLY A 103 -32.79 70.06 97.73
CA GLY A 103 -32.98 69.05 96.67
C GLY A 103 -31.79 69.08 95.69
N GLY A 104 -31.25 70.27 95.42
CA GLY A 104 -30.03 70.51 94.65
C GLY A 104 -28.70 70.29 95.42
N ALA A 105 -28.72 70.24 96.75
CA ALA A 105 -27.52 70.14 97.60
C ALA A 105 -27.55 69.02 98.69
N THR A 106 -28.57 68.15 98.75
CA THR A 106 -28.66 66.97 99.63
C THR A 106 -29.14 65.69 98.90
N SER A 107 -28.96 65.45 97.59
CA SER A 107 -27.85 65.76 96.67
C SER A 107 -26.44 65.50 97.24
N ALA A 108 -25.96 66.24 98.25
CA ALA A 108 -24.63 66.05 98.86
C ALA A 108 -24.57 65.16 100.12
N GLN A 109 -25.69 64.84 100.79
CA GLN A 109 -25.73 63.67 101.68
C GLN A 109 -26.09 62.39 100.92
N ILE A 110 -26.78 62.53 99.78
CA ILE A 110 -26.61 61.56 98.69
C ILE A 110 -25.13 61.53 98.29
N ASP A 111 -24.32 62.60 98.26
CA ASP A 111 -22.84 62.50 98.07
C ASP A 111 -22.09 61.79 99.20
N MET A 112 -22.67 61.59 100.39
CA MET A 112 -22.02 60.79 101.44
C MET A 112 -22.41 59.31 101.38
N ASN A 113 -23.65 58.97 101.00
CA ASN A 113 -23.94 57.60 100.58
C ASN A 113 -23.30 57.29 99.21
N LYS A 114 -23.12 58.26 98.30
CA LYS A 114 -22.22 58.20 97.15
C LYS A 114 -20.74 58.33 97.52
N LYS A 115 -20.36 58.47 98.80
CA LYS A 115 -18.97 58.23 99.26
C LYS A 115 -18.77 56.81 99.74
N ARG A 116 -19.82 56.07 100.11
CA ARG A 116 -19.78 54.60 100.18
C ARG A 116 -20.00 53.96 98.83
N GLU A 117 -20.94 54.49 98.04
CA GLU A 117 -21.00 54.31 96.60
C GLU A 117 -19.82 54.98 95.88
N ALA A 118 -18.87 55.65 96.54
CA ALA A 118 -17.55 56.00 96.00
C ALA A 118 -16.40 55.58 96.93
N GLU A 119 -16.64 54.53 97.71
CA GLU A 119 -15.67 53.46 97.91
C GLU A 119 -16.02 52.33 96.94
N PHE A 120 -17.31 52.10 96.65
CA PHE A 120 -17.77 51.26 95.53
C PHE A 120 -17.48 51.89 94.16
N GLN A 121 -17.81 53.16 93.87
CA GLN A 121 -17.27 53.97 92.75
C GLN A 121 -15.91 54.60 93.12
N LYS A 122 -15.13 53.99 94.02
CA LYS A 122 -13.67 54.14 93.99
C LYS A 122 -13.00 52.82 93.68
N LEU A 123 -13.50 51.66 94.07
CA LEU A 123 -13.11 50.40 93.43
C LEU A 123 -13.57 50.35 91.97
N ARG A 124 -14.77 50.85 91.69
CA ARG A 124 -15.35 50.99 90.36
C ARG A 124 -14.89 52.26 89.64
N ARG A 125 -14.31 53.29 90.29
CA ARG A 125 -13.53 54.32 89.55
C ARG A 125 -12.04 53.97 89.42
N ASP A 126 -11.41 53.28 90.35
CA ASP A 126 -10.07 52.73 90.12
C ASP A 126 -10.13 51.69 88.97
N LEU A 127 -11.28 51.03 88.78
CA LEU A 127 -11.60 50.23 87.59
C LEU A 127 -12.09 51.05 86.38
N GLU A 128 -13.06 51.97 86.53
CA GLU A 128 -13.63 52.76 85.43
C GLU A 128 -12.74 53.93 84.97
N GLU A 129 -11.82 54.43 85.80
CA GLU A 129 -10.73 55.37 85.51
C GLU A 129 -9.46 54.61 85.09
N SER A 130 -9.31 53.32 85.40
CA SER A 130 -8.41 52.46 84.62
C SER A 130 -8.98 52.29 83.21
N THR A 131 -10.26 51.91 83.05
CA THR A 131 -10.88 51.81 81.72
C THR A 131 -11.15 53.16 81.05
N LEU A 132 -11.23 54.30 81.76
CA LEU A 132 -11.33 55.65 81.19
C LEU A 132 -9.98 56.37 81.12
N GLN A 133 -8.90 55.94 81.77
CA GLN A 133 -7.57 56.33 81.31
C GLN A 133 -7.21 55.51 80.08
N HIS A 134 -7.58 54.23 79.98
CA HIS A 134 -7.51 53.49 78.73
C HIS A 134 -8.48 54.02 77.67
N GLU A 135 -9.72 54.38 78.00
CA GLU A 135 -10.72 54.85 77.04
C GLU A 135 -10.71 56.36 76.84
N ALA A 136 -10.09 57.18 77.69
CA ALA A 136 -9.80 58.60 77.40
C ALA A 136 -8.36 58.83 76.94
N THR A 137 -7.40 57.90 77.09
CA THR A 137 -6.26 57.87 76.16
C THR A 137 -6.72 57.34 74.82
N ALA A 138 -7.56 56.29 74.75
CA ALA A 138 -8.15 55.84 73.49
C ALA A 138 -9.23 56.78 72.94
N ALA A 139 -9.84 57.69 73.71
CA ALA A 139 -10.76 58.71 73.21
C ALA A 139 -10.13 60.11 73.09
N ALA A 140 -9.01 60.41 73.75
CA ALA A 140 -8.14 61.49 73.29
C ALA A 140 -7.42 61.07 72.01
N LEU A 141 -7.04 59.80 71.84
CA LEU A 141 -6.57 59.26 70.56
C LEU A 141 -7.72 59.17 69.56
N ARG A 142 -8.87 58.57 69.86
CA ARG A 142 -10.02 58.52 68.92
C ARG A 142 -10.65 59.88 68.67
N LYS A 143 -10.57 60.88 69.56
CA LYS A 143 -11.03 62.25 69.29
C LYS A 143 -9.97 63.10 68.61
N LYS A 144 -8.68 63.01 68.97
CA LYS A 144 -7.63 63.63 68.16
C LYS A 144 -7.52 62.96 66.79
N GLN A 145 -7.89 61.69 66.66
CA GLN A 145 -8.15 61.01 65.40
C GLN A 145 -9.49 61.40 64.79
N ALA A 146 -10.59 61.60 65.51
CA ALA A 146 -11.90 61.93 64.90
C ALA A 146 -12.01 63.39 64.50
N ASP A 147 -11.45 64.32 65.26
CA ASP A 147 -11.23 65.70 64.86
C ASP A 147 -10.22 65.73 63.70
N SER A 148 -9.14 64.94 63.75
CA SER A 148 -8.24 64.75 62.59
C SER A 148 -8.85 63.93 61.45
N VAL A 149 -9.97 63.22 61.61
CA VAL A 149 -10.72 62.44 60.58
C VAL A 149 -12.03 63.15 60.23
N ALA A 150 -12.26 64.32 60.82
CA ALA A 150 -13.19 65.36 60.38
C ALA A 150 -12.43 66.44 59.61
N GLU A 151 -11.20 66.78 59.99
CA GLU A 151 -10.28 67.59 59.19
C GLU A 151 -9.69 66.78 58.03
N LEU A 152 -9.13 65.58 58.26
CA LEU A 152 -8.92 64.62 57.18
C LEU A 152 -10.25 64.12 56.62
N GLY A 153 -11.40 64.35 57.26
CA GLY A 153 -12.73 64.01 56.73
C GLY A 153 -13.19 64.97 55.67
N GLU A 154 -13.07 66.27 55.91
CA GLU A 154 -13.35 67.34 54.97
C GLU A 154 -12.25 67.47 53.92
N GLN A 155 -10.99 67.14 54.26
CA GLN A 155 -9.96 66.88 53.26
C GLN A 155 -10.21 65.56 52.50
N ILE A 156 -10.78 64.50 53.09
CA ILE A 156 -11.20 63.28 52.38
C ILE A 156 -12.45 63.53 51.55
N ASP A 157 -13.34 64.46 51.90
CA ASP A 157 -14.52 64.80 51.10
C ASP A 157 -14.16 65.76 49.96
N ASN A 158 -13.22 66.68 50.17
CA ASN A 158 -12.60 67.42 49.08
C ASN A 158 -11.71 66.51 48.22
N LEU A 159 -10.94 65.59 48.81
CA LEU A 159 -10.25 64.53 48.09
C LEU A 159 -11.20 63.47 47.54
N GLN A 160 -12.47 63.36 47.95
CA GLN A 160 -13.49 62.49 47.34
C GLN A 160 -14.24 63.20 46.24
N ARG A 161 -14.35 64.54 46.26
CA ARG A 161 -14.77 65.33 45.09
C ARG A 161 -13.67 65.36 44.03
N VAL A 162 -12.41 65.52 44.46
CA VAL A 162 -11.22 65.39 43.59
C VAL A 162 -11.00 63.94 43.17
N LYS A 163 -11.24 62.93 44.03
CA LYS A 163 -11.20 61.50 43.65
C LYS A 163 -12.41 61.08 42.84
N GLN A 164 -13.62 61.66 42.98
CA GLN A 164 -14.72 61.38 42.06
C GLN A 164 -14.49 62.05 40.70
N LYS A 165 -13.87 63.23 40.65
CA LYS A 165 -13.34 63.77 39.39
C LYS A 165 -12.25 62.88 38.83
N LEU A 166 -11.21 62.56 39.59
CA LEU A 166 -10.13 61.66 39.20
C LEU A 166 -10.55 60.19 39.02
N GLU A 167 -11.71 59.73 39.50
CA GLU A 167 -12.27 58.40 39.27
C GLU A 167 -13.26 58.41 38.12
N LYS A 168 -13.87 59.54 37.81
CA LYS A 168 -14.57 59.75 36.54
C LYS A 168 -13.55 59.89 35.41
N GLU A 169 -12.56 60.76 35.55
CA GLU A 169 -11.39 60.89 34.68
C GLU A 169 -10.58 59.59 34.63
N LYS A 170 -10.37 58.85 35.75
CA LYS A 170 -9.77 57.49 35.69
C LYS A 170 -10.73 56.44 35.19
N SER A 171 -12.05 56.62 35.17
CA SER A 171 -12.98 55.71 34.46
C SER A 171 -13.05 56.02 32.97
N GLU A 172 -12.81 57.28 32.59
CA GLU A 172 -12.70 57.75 31.21
C GLU A 172 -11.34 57.34 30.66
N TYR A 173 -10.23 57.63 31.36
CA TYR A 173 -8.90 57.08 31.10
C TYR A 173 -8.79 55.57 31.32
N LYS A 174 -9.70 54.90 32.04
CA LYS A 174 -9.72 53.42 32.12
C LYS A 174 -10.62 52.82 31.05
N MET A 175 -11.69 53.47 30.60
CA MET A 175 -12.30 53.11 29.33
C MET A 175 -11.30 53.36 28.19
N GLU A 176 -10.57 54.47 28.19
CA GLU A 176 -9.55 54.77 27.18
C GLU A 176 -8.33 53.87 27.32
N ILE A 177 -7.92 53.43 28.53
CA ILE A 177 -6.86 52.40 28.69
C ILE A 177 -7.38 50.99 28.42
N ASP A 178 -8.63 50.64 28.73
CA ASP A 178 -9.22 49.34 28.41
C ASP A 178 -9.57 49.27 26.90
N ASP A 179 -9.91 50.38 26.25
CA ASP A 179 -10.08 50.53 24.79
C ASP A 179 -8.73 50.66 24.09
N LEU A 180 -7.71 51.34 24.64
CA LEU A 180 -6.34 51.31 24.12
C LEU A 180 -5.69 49.95 24.36
N SER A 181 -6.05 49.22 25.42
CA SER A 181 -5.59 47.84 25.66
C SER A 181 -6.37 46.83 24.83
N SER A 182 -7.64 47.08 24.54
CA SER A 182 -8.45 46.31 23.58
C SER A 182 -7.96 46.56 22.15
N ASN A 183 -7.66 47.81 21.78
CA ASN A 183 -7.01 48.16 20.53
C ASN A 183 -5.56 47.68 20.48
N MET A 184 -4.80 47.68 21.57
CA MET A 184 -3.44 47.13 21.61
C MET A 184 -3.45 45.60 21.64
N GLU A 185 -4.45 44.94 22.22
CA GLU A 185 -4.70 43.51 22.04
C GLU A 185 -5.16 43.22 20.61
N ALA A 186 -6.01 44.04 20.00
CA ALA A 186 -6.47 43.87 18.63
C ALA A 186 -5.32 44.11 17.65
N VAL A 187 -4.45 45.09 17.90
CA VAL A 187 -3.20 45.34 17.17
C VAL A 187 -2.15 44.28 17.49
N ALA A 188 -2.09 43.71 18.69
CA ALA A 188 -1.19 42.59 18.99
C ALA A 188 -1.69 41.28 18.38
N LYS A 189 -3.00 41.03 18.33
CA LYS A 189 -3.65 39.88 17.66
C LYS A 189 -3.59 40.05 16.15
N ALA A 190 -3.79 41.26 15.62
CA ALA A 190 -3.58 41.58 14.21
C ALA A 190 -2.09 41.55 13.83
N LYS A 191 -1.18 41.94 14.73
CA LYS A 191 0.26 41.79 14.54
C LYS A 191 0.68 40.32 14.58
N VAL A 192 0.25 39.53 15.56
CA VAL A 192 0.55 38.09 15.61
C VAL A 192 -0.09 37.36 14.42
N SER A 193 -1.32 37.73 14.04
CA SER A 193 -1.96 37.25 12.81
C SER A 193 -1.18 37.67 11.56
N SER A 194 -0.69 38.91 11.51
CA SER A 194 0.16 39.42 10.42
C SER A 194 1.55 38.79 10.42
N ASP A 195 2.15 38.48 11.57
CA ASP A 195 3.45 37.82 11.70
C ASP A 195 3.32 36.33 11.35
N VAL A 196 2.15 35.71 11.59
CA VAL A 196 1.80 34.36 11.13
C VAL A 196 1.48 34.35 9.64
N LEU A 197 0.75 35.34 9.11
CA LEU A 197 0.49 35.52 7.68
C LEU A 197 1.77 35.86 6.92
N ILE A 198 2.66 36.70 7.47
CA ILE A 198 3.98 36.97 6.93
C ILE A 198 4.79 35.68 6.95
N LYS A 199 4.85 34.92 8.04
CA LYS A 199 5.55 33.61 8.05
C LYS A 199 4.94 32.58 7.10
N GLN A 200 3.62 32.57 6.92
CA GLN A 200 2.97 31.76 5.89
C GLN A 200 3.32 32.24 4.49
N LYS A 201 3.38 33.55 4.23
CA LYS A 201 3.79 34.10 2.93
C LYS A 201 5.29 34.00 2.66
N GLU A 202 6.13 34.04 3.68
CA GLU A 202 7.56 33.73 3.63
C GLU A 202 7.76 32.24 3.35
N PHE A 203 6.98 31.35 3.96
CA PHE A 203 7.00 29.91 3.69
C PHE A 203 6.45 29.56 2.31
N GLU A 204 5.33 30.16 1.89
CA GLU A 204 4.81 30.05 0.52
C GLU A 204 5.81 30.60 -0.50
N THR A 205 6.43 31.77 -0.22
CA THR A 205 7.46 32.34 -1.09
C THR A 205 8.71 31.49 -1.11
N SER A 206 9.09 30.85 0.00
CA SER A 206 10.20 29.89 0.05
C SER A 206 9.87 28.60 -0.72
N GLN A 207 8.62 28.12 -0.67
CA GLN A 207 8.16 27.02 -1.52
C GLN A 207 8.09 27.40 -3.00
N LEU A 208 7.69 28.64 -3.32
CA LEU A 208 7.66 29.14 -4.69
C LEU A 208 9.07 29.38 -5.23
N LEU A 209 10.00 29.87 -4.41
CA LEU A 209 11.43 29.97 -4.75
C LEU A 209 12.03 28.57 -4.94
N SER A 210 11.79 27.62 -4.02
CA SER A 210 12.20 26.22 -4.19
C SER A 210 11.65 25.62 -5.48
N LYS A 211 10.36 25.85 -5.81
CA LYS A 211 9.76 25.40 -7.07
C LYS A 211 10.37 26.09 -8.29
N VAL A 212 10.71 27.37 -8.21
CA VAL A 212 11.39 28.09 -9.29
C VAL A 212 12.85 27.61 -9.44
N GLU A 213 13.53 27.23 -8.36
CA GLU A 213 14.85 26.59 -8.40
C GLU A 213 14.76 25.17 -8.96
N ASP A 214 13.74 24.38 -8.58
CA ASP A 214 13.43 23.07 -9.15
C ASP A 214 13.13 23.18 -10.65
N GLU A 215 12.25 24.12 -11.06
CA GLU A 215 11.90 24.39 -12.46
C GLU A 215 13.09 24.96 -13.26
N GLN A 216 13.96 25.77 -12.67
CA GLN A 216 15.22 26.20 -13.30
C GLN A 216 16.21 25.04 -13.43
N SER A 217 16.30 24.15 -12.44
CA SER A 217 17.15 22.96 -12.51
C SER A 217 16.64 21.98 -13.57
N LEU A 218 15.32 21.79 -13.66
CA LEU A 218 14.65 21.00 -14.68
C LEU A 218 14.81 21.66 -16.06
N GLY A 219 14.69 22.98 -16.15
CA GLY A 219 14.98 23.75 -17.36
C GLY A 219 16.42 23.57 -17.83
N ALA A 220 17.40 23.64 -16.94
CA ALA A 220 18.81 23.39 -17.24
C ALA A 220 19.07 21.93 -17.65
N GLN A 221 18.42 20.96 -17.00
CA GLN A 221 18.49 19.54 -17.38
C GLN A 221 17.85 19.29 -18.75
N LEU A 222 16.69 19.87 -19.04
CA LEU A 222 16.02 19.80 -20.34
C LEU A 222 16.84 20.50 -21.42
N GLN A 223 17.47 21.64 -21.13
CA GLN A 223 18.32 22.35 -22.08
C GLN A 223 19.66 21.63 -22.34
N LYS A 224 20.20 20.92 -21.34
CA LYS A 224 21.30 19.94 -21.53
C LYS A 224 20.85 18.77 -22.39
N LYS A 225 19.68 18.20 -22.13
CA LYS A 225 19.11 17.09 -22.89
C LYS A 225 18.74 17.46 -24.32
N ILE A 226 18.33 18.71 -24.57
CA ILE A 226 18.17 19.27 -25.91
C ILE A 226 19.52 19.31 -26.63
N LYS A 227 20.60 19.75 -25.98
CA LYS A 227 21.95 19.71 -26.59
C LYS A 227 22.46 18.29 -26.84
N GLU A 228 22.18 17.36 -25.94
CA GLU A 228 22.50 15.93 -26.13
C GLU A 228 21.72 15.32 -27.30
N LEU A 229 20.44 15.68 -27.46
CA LEU A 229 19.63 15.27 -28.60
C LEU A 229 20.03 15.98 -29.90
N GLN A 230 20.48 17.24 -29.85
CA GLN A 230 21.02 17.95 -31.01
C GLN A 230 22.34 17.30 -31.48
N ALA A 231 23.27 17.05 -30.57
CA ALA A 231 24.49 16.30 -30.89
C ALA A 231 24.19 14.89 -31.41
N ARG A 232 23.19 14.19 -30.87
CA ARG A 232 22.79 12.88 -31.40
C ARG A 232 22.05 12.97 -32.75
N ILE A 233 21.40 14.08 -33.07
CA ILE A 233 20.87 14.35 -34.41
C ILE A 233 22.03 14.60 -35.38
N GLU A 234 23.03 15.40 -35.01
CA GLU A 234 24.24 15.63 -35.82
C GLU A 234 25.00 14.30 -36.05
N GLU A 235 25.19 13.46 -35.03
CA GLU A 235 25.73 12.10 -35.18
C GLU A 235 24.87 11.21 -36.09
N LEU A 236 23.54 11.26 -35.99
CA LEU A 236 22.63 10.48 -36.85
C LEU A 236 22.62 10.99 -38.29
N GLU A 237 22.82 12.29 -38.51
CA GLU A 237 22.95 12.89 -39.84
C GLU A 237 24.30 12.52 -40.47
N GLU A 238 25.40 12.49 -39.71
CA GLU A 238 26.68 11.93 -40.17
C GLU A 238 26.60 10.41 -40.42
N GLU A 239 25.93 9.64 -39.55
CA GLU A 239 25.66 8.20 -39.77
C GLU A 239 24.84 7.98 -41.06
N ILE A 240 23.84 8.82 -41.33
CA ILE A 240 23.03 8.76 -42.57
C ILE A 240 23.84 9.18 -43.80
N GLU A 241 24.70 10.20 -43.72
CA GLU A 241 25.56 10.61 -44.84
C GLU A 241 26.62 9.55 -45.15
N ALA A 242 27.19 8.92 -44.10
CA ALA A 242 28.07 7.77 -44.21
C ALA A 242 27.35 6.53 -44.77
N GLU A 243 26.11 6.25 -44.34
CA GLU A 243 25.32 5.15 -44.89
C GLU A 243 24.92 5.42 -46.34
N ARG A 244 24.60 6.66 -46.73
CA ARG A 244 24.40 7.05 -48.15
C ARG A 244 25.65 6.79 -48.97
N ALA A 245 26.83 7.18 -48.48
CA ALA A 245 28.11 6.93 -49.17
C ALA A 245 28.42 5.43 -49.26
N ALA A 246 28.18 4.66 -48.19
CA ALA A 246 28.32 3.21 -48.18
C ALA A 246 27.32 2.53 -49.12
N ARG A 247 26.06 2.98 -49.15
CA ARG A 247 24.98 2.48 -50.00
C ARG A 247 25.22 2.79 -51.47
N ALA A 248 25.75 3.96 -51.82
CA ALA A 248 26.20 4.25 -53.18
C ALA A 248 27.37 3.35 -53.62
N LYS A 249 28.30 3.04 -52.70
CA LYS A 249 29.39 2.09 -52.95
C LYS A 249 28.87 0.65 -53.10
N VAL A 250 27.89 0.24 -52.29
CA VAL A 250 27.21 -1.07 -52.37
C VAL A 250 26.33 -1.17 -53.62
N GLU A 251 25.65 -0.11 -54.06
CA GLU A 251 24.92 -0.11 -55.34
C GLU A 251 25.87 -0.21 -56.53
N LYS A 252 27.05 0.44 -56.47
CA LYS A 252 28.09 0.23 -57.48
C LYS A 252 28.58 -1.22 -57.48
N GLN A 253 28.95 -1.76 -56.31
CA GLN A 253 29.36 -3.18 -56.20
C GLN A 253 28.24 -4.14 -56.60
N ARG A 254 26.96 -3.79 -56.38
CA ARG A 254 25.81 -4.57 -56.85
C ARG A 254 25.64 -4.48 -58.36
N ALA A 255 25.91 -3.35 -59.00
CA ALA A 255 25.92 -3.26 -60.47
C ALA A 255 27.07 -4.08 -61.07
N ASP A 256 28.27 -4.00 -60.48
CA ASP A 256 29.43 -4.81 -60.86
C ASP A 256 29.12 -6.32 -60.68
N LEU A 257 28.56 -6.73 -59.53
CA LEU A 257 28.15 -8.11 -59.24
C LEU A 257 26.93 -8.58 -60.06
N SER A 258 25.99 -7.71 -60.42
CA SER A 258 24.88 -8.06 -61.32
C SER A 258 25.41 -8.39 -62.72
N ARG A 259 26.42 -7.67 -63.19
CA ARG A 259 27.11 -7.97 -64.45
C ARG A 259 27.90 -9.29 -64.35
N GLU A 260 28.62 -9.52 -63.26
CA GLU A 260 29.26 -10.84 -63.02
C GLU A 260 28.22 -11.97 -62.94
N LEU A 261 27.03 -11.72 -62.39
CA LEU A 261 25.92 -12.67 -62.38
C LEU A 261 25.32 -12.91 -63.77
N GLU A 262 25.30 -11.93 -64.68
CA GLU A 262 24.93 -12.16 -66.10
C GLU A 262 26.00 -13.02 -66.81
N GLU A 263 27.30 -12.70 -66.66
CA GLU A 263 28.40 -13.51 -67.22
C GLU A 263 28.49 -14.93 -66.61
N ILE A 264 27.99 -15.13 -65.39
CA ILE A 264 27.79 -16.45 -64.76
C ILE A 264 26.50 -17.11 -65.27
N SER A 265 25.43 -16.36 -65.53
CA SER A 265 24.14 -16.89 -65.99
C SER A 265 24.21 -17.44 -67.41
N GLU A 266 24.92 -16.79 -68.35
CA GLU A 266 25.17 -17.36 -69.68
C GLU A 266 25.88 -18.72 -69.58
N ARG A 267 26.92 -18.81 -68.74
CA ARG A 267 27.61 -20.08 -68.44
C ARG A 267 26.71 -21.11 -67.74
N LEU A 268 25.71 -20.65 -66.99
CA LEU A 268 24.76 -21.50 -66.28
C LEU A 268 23.60 -21.95 -67.18
N GLU A 269 23.29 -21.24 -68.27
CA GLU A 269 22.44 -21.76 -69.35
C GLU A 269 23.19 -22.82 -70.17
N GLU A 270 24.46 -22.60 -70.53
CA GLU A 270 25.29 -23.64 -71.18
C GLU A 270 25.41 -24.90 -70.32
N ALA A 271 25.68 -24.75 -69.02
CA ALA A 271 25.66 -25.86 -68.06
C ALA A 271 24.24 -26.41 -67.82
N GLY A 272 23.22 -25.56 -67.93
CA GLY A 272 21.79 -25.89 -67.77
C GLY A 272 21.30 -26.84 -68.87
N GLY A 273 21.78 -26.65 -70.11
CA GLY A 273 21.57 -27.59 -71.21
C GLY A 273 22.03 -29.00 -70.85
N ALA A 274 23.25 -29.16 -70.35
CA ALA A 274 23.77 -30.44 -69.87
C ALA A 274 23.03 -30.97 -68.62
N THR A 275 22.63 -30.08 -67.71
CA THR A 275 21.97 -30.44 -66.45
C THR A 275 20.51 -30.88 -66.66
N SER A 276 19.81 -30.36 -67.68
CA SER A 276 18.42 -30.71 -67.99
C SER A 276 18.22 -32.22 -68.24
N ALA A 277 19.11 -32.83 -69.03
CA ALA A 277 19.12 -34.27 -69.30
C ALA A 277 19.32 -35.13 -68.03
N GLN A 278 20.06 -34.59 -67.05
CA GLN A 278 20.30 -35.25 -65.77
C GLN A 278 19.15 -35.03 -64.76
N ILE A 279 18.47 -33.88 -64.84
CA ILE A 279 17.23 -33.59 -64.09
C ILE A 279 16.12 -34.56 -64.48
N ASP A 280 15.94 -34.87 -65.77
CA ASP A 280 14.89 -35.81 -66.20
C ASP A 280 15.16 -37.27 -65.81
N MET A 281 16.44 -37.67 -65.63
CA MET A 281 16.77 -38.92 -64.95
C MET A 281 16.45 -38.89 -63.44
N ASN A 282 16.69 -37.76 -62.77
CA ASN A 282 16.35 -37.61 -61.36
C ASN A 282 14.84 -37.57 -61.12
N LYS A 283 14.04 -36.88 -61.94
CA LYS A 283 12.55 -36.89 -61.84
C LYS A 283 11.97 -38.31 -61.86
N LYS A 284 12.55 -39.23 -62.64
CA LYS A 284 12.13 -40.65 -62.63
C LYS A 284 12.44 -41.34 -61.30
N ARG A 285 13.66 -41.17 -60.78
CA ARG A 285 14.07 -41.68 -59.45
C ARG A 285 13.25 -41.06 -58.32
N GLU A 286 12.86 -39.80 -58.46
CA GLU A 286 12.07 -39.05 -57.48
C GLU A 286 10.61 -39.51 -57.47
N ALA A 287 10.03 -39.82 -58.64
CA ALA A 287 8.74 -40.49 -58.74
C ALA A 287 8.76 -41.91 -58.13
N GLU A 288 9.83 -42.69 -58.35
CA GLU A 288 10.05 -43.99 -57.69
C GLU A 288 10.19 -43.84 -56.17
N PHE A 289 10.93 -42.83 -55.69
CA PHE A 289 11.05 -42.50 -54.26
C PHE A 289 9.72 -42.09 -53.63
N GLN A 290 8.90 -41.28 -54.32
CA GLN A 290 7.56 -40.93 -53.85
C GLN A 290 6.63 -42.15 -53.83
N LYS A 291 6.80 -43.12 -54.73
CA LYS A 291 6.05 -44.37 -54.66
C LYS A 291 6.48 -45.17 -53.42
N LEU A 292 7.78 -45.41 -53.25
CA LEU A 292 8.32 -46.14 -52.09
C LEU A 292 7.98 -45.49 -50.75
N ARG A 293 7.83 -44.15 -50.69
CA ARG A 293 7.30 -43.46 -49.52
C ARG A 293 5.83 -43.78 -49.24
N ARG A 294 4.96 -43.75 -50.25
CA ARG A 294 3.54 -44.13 -50.08
C ARG A 294 3.40 -45.60 -49.67
N ASP A 295 4.14 -46.49 -50.33
CA ASP A 295 4.18 -47.93 -49.99
C ASP A 295 4.64 -48.15 -48.53
N LEU A 296 5.58 -47.34 -48.02
CA LEU A 296 6.06 -47.36 -46.63
C LEU A 296 5.07 -46.73 -45.63
N GLU A 297 4.41 -45.63 -46.00
CA GLU A 297 3.40 -44.95 -45.19
C GLU A 297 2.15 -45.84 -45.03
N GLU A 298 1.72 -46.52 -46.09
CA GLU A 298 0.62 -47.51 -46.06
C GLU A 298 0.97 -48.72 -45.18
N SER A 299 2.20 -49.26 -45.31
CA SER A 299 2.71 -50.30 -44.42
C SER A 299 2.77 -49.84 -42.95
N THR A 300 3.18 -48.60 -42.71
CA THR A 300 3.25 -48.03 -41.35
C THR A 300 1.85 -47.88 -40.75
N LEU A 301 0.88 -47.35 -41.49
CA LEU A 301 -0.53 -47.28 -41.09
C LEU A 301 -1.12 -48.66 -40.79
N GLN A 302 -0.78 -49.69 -41.58
CA GLN A 302 -1.20 -51.07 -41.34
C GLN A 302 -0.57 -51.66 -40.06
N HIS A 303 0.69 -51.32 -39.76
CA HIS A 303 1.36 -51.69 -38.52
C HIS A 303 0.78 -50.95 -37.29
N GLU A 304 0.43 -49.66 -37.41
CA GLU A 304 -0.24 -48.93 -36.33
C GLU A 304 -1.65 -49.44 -36.08
N ALA A 305 -2.43 -49.73 -37.13
CA ALA A 305 -3.78 -50.30 -37.00
C ALA A 305 -3.76 -51.68 -36.32
N THR A 306 -2.80 -52.55 -36.68
CA THR A 306 -2.64 -53.86 -36.03
C THR A 306 -2.12 -53.74 -34.60
N ALA A 307 -1.21 -52.80 -34.30
CA ALA A 307 -0.78 -52.50 -32.95
C ALA A 307 -1.92 -51.92 -32.08
N ALA A 308 -2.78 -51.07 -32.63
CA ALA A 308 -3.95 -50.53 -31.95
C ALA A 308 -4.98 -51.62 -31.64
N ALA A 309 -5.24 -52.54 -32.58
CA ALA A 309 -6.11 -53.70 -32.35
C ALA A 309 -5.58 -54.63 -31.25
N LEU A 310 -4.26 -54.86 -31.20
CA LEU A 310 -3.62 -55.64 -30.13
C LEU A 310 -3.68 -54.93 -28.78
N ARG A 311 -3.43 -53.62 -28.72
CA ARG A 311 -3.57 -52.81 -27.49
C ARG A 311 -5.00 -52.83 -26.96
N LYS A 312 -6.00 -52.71 -27.84
CA LYS A 312 -7.40 -52.83 -27.44
C LYS A 312 -7.68 -54.21 -26.84
N LYS A 313 -7.28 -55.29 -27.52
CA LYS A 313 -7.49 -56.67 -27.03
C LYS A 313 -6.77 -56.94 -25.70
N GLN A 314 -5.62 -56.31 -25.45
CA GLN A 314 -4.97 -56.35 -24.14
C GLN A 314 -5.76 -55.58 -23.08
N ALA A 315 -6.28 -54.39 -23.39
CA ALA A 315 -7.11 -53.62 -22.45
C ALA A 315 -8.42 -54.37 -22.11
N ASP A 316 -9.10 -54.93 -23.10
CA ASP A 316 -10.31 -55.74 -22.93
C ASP A 316 -10.02 -56.96 -22.00
N SER A 317 -8.91 -57.68 -22.24
CA SER A 317 -8.52 -58.84 -21.43
C SER A 317 -8.04 -58.47 -20.01
N VAL A 318 -7.42 -57.29 -19.83
CA VAL A 318 -7.07 -56.76 -18.49
C VAL A 318 -8.32 -56.37 -17.71
N ALA A 319 -9.38 -55.86 -18.38
CA ALA A 319 -10.66 -55.60 -17.73
C ALA A 319 -11.35 -56.89 -17.28
N GLU A 320 -11.40 -57.94 -18.11
CA GLU A 320 -11.92 -59.26 -17.72
C GLU A 320 -11.17 -59.85 -16.51
N LEU A 321 -9.84 -59.73 -16.48
CA LEU A 321 -9.03 -60.17 -15.34
C LEU A 321 -9.28 -59.31 -14.09
N GLY A 322 -9.54 -58.02 -14.25
CA GLY A 322 -9.97 -57.12 -13.18
C GLY A 322 -11.28 -57.57 -12.54
N GLU A 323 -12.31 -57.85 -13.35
CA GLU A 323 -13.59 -58.36 -12.84
C GLU A 323 -13.45 -59.74 -12.16
N GLN A 324 -12.56 -60.61 -12.65
CA GLN A 324 -12.25 -61.87 -11.98
C GLN A 324 -11.58 -61.65 -10.62
N ILE A 325 -10.64 -60.71 -10.52
CA ILE A 325 -9.99 -60.34 -9.26
C ILE A 325 -11.01 -59.75 -8.27
N ASP A 326 -11.87 -58.85 -8.69
CA ASP A 326 -12.92 -58.25 -7.84
C ASP A 326 -13.92 -59.30 -7.34
N ASN A 327 -14.33 -60.24 -8.20
CA ASN A 327 -15.20 -61.34 -7.79
C ASN A 327 -14.49 -62.28 -6.79
N LEU A 328 -13.21 -62.59 -6.99
CA LEU A 328 -12.40 -63.35 -6.02
C LEU A 328 -12.22 -62.60 -4.69
N GLN A 329 -12.05 -61.28 -4.69
CA GLN A 329 -12.01 -60.47 -3.47
C GLN A 329 -13.34 -60.48 -2.72
N ARG A 330 -14.48 -60.38 -3.43
CA ARG A 330 -15.82 -60.50 -2.82
C ARG A 330 -16.05 -61.89 -2.21
N VAL A 331 -15.60 -62.96 -2.86
CA VAL A 331 -15.66 -64.33 -2.31
C VAL A 331 -14.75 -64.46 -1.09
N LYS A 332 -13.53 -63.92 -1.13
CA LYS A 332 -12.60 -63.89 0.01
C LYS A 332 -13.22 -63.18 1.22
N GLN A 333 -13.81 -62.00 1.04
CA GLN A 333 -14.45 -61.25 2.12
C GLN A 333 -15.63 -62.01 2.75
N LYS A 334 -16.44 -62.71 1.95
CA LYS A 334 -17.50 -63.60 2.48
C LYS A 334 -16.93 -64.72 3.33
N LEU A 335 -15.94 -65.45 2.82
CA LEU A 335 -15.30 -66.56 3.53
C LEU A 335 -14.57 -66.09 4.81
N GLU A 336 -13.99 -64.88 4.81
CA GLU A 336 -13.39 -64.28 6.02
C GLU A 336 -14.45 -63.90 7.06
N LYS A 337 -15.63 -63.44 6.63
CA LYS A 337 -16.78 -63.15 7.51
C LYS A 337 -17.39 -64.42 8.09
N GLU A 338 -17.71 -65.42 7.26
CA GLU A 338 -18.22 -66.73 7.68
C GLU A 338 -17.24 -67.41 8.66
N LYS A 339 -15.93 -67.35 8.39
CA LYS A 339 -14.88 -67.83 9.31
C LYS A 339 -14.87 -67.09 10.65
N SER A 340 -15.18 -65.79 10.68
CA SER A 340 -15.28 -65.03 11.93
C SER A 340 -16.55 -65.40 12.72
N GLU A 341 -17.66 -65.63 12.03
CA GLU A 341 -18.94 -66.02 12.62
C GLU A 341 -18.86 -67.42 13.26
N TYR A 342 -18.33 -68.41 12.54
CA TYR A 342 -18.06 -69.74 13.10
C TYR A 342 -17.06 -69.70 14.27
N LYS A 343 -16.10 -68.76 14.29
CA LYS A 343 -15.19 -68.61 15.44
C LYS A 343 -15.93 -68.10 16.67
N MET A 344 -16.79 -67.10 16.52
CA MET A 344 -17.61 -66.59 17.63
C MET A 344 -18.56 -67.68 18.14
N GLU A 345 -19.18 -68.45 17.26
CA GLU A 345 -20.06 -69.58 17.63
C GLU A 345 -19.30 -70.67 18.41
N ILE A 346 -18.05 -70.97 18.05
CA ILE A 346 -17.18 -71.89 18.81
C ILE A 346 -16.79 -71.32 20.19
N ASP A 347 -16.44 -70.03 20.25
CA ASP A 347 -16.06 -69.35 21.50
C ASP A 347 -17.29 -69.29 22.46
N ASP A 348 -18.49 -69.00 21.95
CA ASP A 348 -19.75 -69.00 22.72
C ASP A 348 -20.18 -70.40 23.17
N LEU A 349 -20.08 -71.42 22.32
CA LEU A 349 -20.35 -72.81 22.70
C LEU A 349 -19.38 -73.29 23.79
N SER A 350 -18.10 -72.88 23.71
CA SER A 350 -17.08 -73.18 24.72
C SER A 350 -17.38 -72.49 26.06
N SER A 351 -17.80 -71.23 26.03
CA SER A 351 -18.26 -70.47 27.20
C SER A 351 -19.46 -71.13 27.89
N ASN A 352 -20.46 -71.55 27.10
CA ASN A 352 -21.63 -72.29 27.60
C ASN A 352 -21.25 -73.66 28.20
N MET A 353 -20.31 -74.39 27.59
CA MET A 353 -19.78 -75.66 28.11
C MET A 353 -19.14 -75.48 29.50
N GLU A 354 -18.33 -74.41 29.69
CA GLU A 354 -17.78 -74.06 31.00
C GLU A 354 -18.85 -73.66 32.02
N ALA A 355 -19.85 -72.88 31.61
CA ALA A 355 -20.95 -72.45 32.48
C ALA A 355 -21.76 -73.65 33.00
N VAL A 356 -22.10 -74.59 32.11
CA VAL A 356 -22.79 -75.85 32.46
C VAL A 356 -21.92 -76.73 33.38
N ALA A 357 -20.61 -76.83 33.13
CA ALA A 357 -19.69 -77.58 33.99
C ALA A 357 -19.62 -76.99 35.42
N LYS A 358 -19.54 -75.65 35.54
CA LYS A 358 -19.56 -74.93 36.83
C LYS A 358 -20.91 -75.08 37.55
N ALA A 359 -22.02 -74.97 36.83
CA ALA A 359 -23.36 -75.16 37.38
C ALA A 359 -23.56 -76.59 37.91
N LYS A 360 -23.15 -77.61 37.14
CA LYS A 360 -23.16 -79.01 37.58
C LYS A 360 -22.34 -79.22 38.85
N GLY A 361 -21.10 -78.73 38.89
CA GLY A 361 -20.22 -78.88 40.07
C GLY A 361 -20.74 -78.17 41.34
N ASN A 362 -21.58 -77.14 41.18
CA ASN A 362 -22.26 -76.49 42.30
C ASN A 362 -23.51 -77.27 42.76
N LEU A 363 -24.28 -77.84 41.82
CA LEU A 363 -25.42 -78.71 42.14
C LEU A 363 -24.97 -79.99 42.86
N GLU A 364 -23.91 -80.65 42.40
CA GLU A 364 -23.36 -81.85 43.05
C GLU A 364 -22.88 -81.60 44.49
N LYS A 365 -22.40 -80.38 44.79
CA LYS A 365 -22.08 -79.97 46.18
C LYS A 365 -23.34 -79.72 47.00
N MET A 366 -24.30 -78.98 46.44
CA MET A 366 -25.57 -78.67 47.13
C MET A 366 -26.35 -79.94 47.48
N CYS A 367 -26.41 -80.93 46.58
CA CYS A 367 -27.05 -82.22 46.85
C CYS A 367 -26.44 -82.91 48.08
N ARG A 368 -25.10 -83.00 48.17
CA ARG A 368 -24.43 -83.62 49.33
C ARG A 368 -24.72 -82.86 50.63
N THR A 369 -24.64 -81.53 50.62
CA THR A 369 -24.97 -80.72 51.81
C THR A 369 -26.42 -80.88 52.24
N LEU A 370 -27.36 -81.05 51.31
CA LEU A 370 -28.76 -81.33 51.62
C LEU A 370 -28.98 -82.78 52.11
N GLU A 371 -28.23 -83.76 51.61
CA GLU A 371 -28.23 -85.14 52.11
C GLU A 371 -27.72 -85.20 53.56
N ASP A 372 -26.61 -84.51 53.87
CA ASP A 372 -26.06 -84.37 55.23
C ASP A 372 -27.07 -83.68 56.18
N GLN A 373 -27.64 -82.55 55.78
CA GLN A 373 -28.64 -81.81 56.56
C GLN A 373 -29.93 -82.61 56.79
N LEU A 374 -30.38 -83.38 55.80
CA LEU A 374 -31.55 -84.26 55.94
C LEU A 374 -31.28 -85.36 56.96
N SER A 375 -30.06 -85.89 57.01
CA SER A 375 -29.63 -86.88 58.00
C SER A 375 -29.67 -86.32 59.43
N GLU A 376 -29.08 -85.13 59.65
CA GLU A 376 -29.11 -84.45 60.95
C GLU A 376 -30.52 -84.06 61.43
N LEU A 377 -31.38 -83.60 60.52
CA LEU A 377 -32.76 -83.27 60.88
C LEU A 377 -33.57 -84.51 61.27
N LYS A 378 -33.25 -85.67 60.67
CA LYS A 378 -33.91 -86.94 60.99
C LYS A 378 -33.56 -87.42 62.40
N THR A 379 -32.28 -87.39 62.78
CA THR A 379 -31.85 -87.78 64.14
C THR A 379 -32.41 -86.82 65.21
N LYS A 380 -32.34 -85.50 64.98
CA LYS A 380 -32.96 -84.50 65.87
C LYS A 380 -34.47 -84.67 66.01
N ASN A 381 -35.18 -85.04 64.95
CA ASN A 381 -36.61 -85.32 65.01
C ASN A 381 -36.92 -86.52 65.92
N ASP A 382 -36.17 -87.62 65.77
CA ASP A 382 -36.38 -88.83 66.56
C ASP A 382 -36.03 -88.64 68.06
N GLU A 383 -35.10 -87.74 68.39
CA GLU A 383 -34.84 -87.31 69.77
C GLU A 383 -35.95 -86.40 70.33
N ASN A 384 -36.41 -85.40 69.56
CA ASN A 384 -37.51 -84.51 69.96
C ASN A 384 -38.81 -85.28 70.25
N VAL A 385 -39.13 -86.30 69.45
CA VAL A 385 -40.29 -87.19 69.68
C VAL A 385 -40.18 -87.95 71.01
N ARG A 386 -38.97 -88.26 71.50
CA ARG A 386 -38.79 -88.84 72.85
C ARG A 386 -39.06 -87.81 73.94
N GLN A 387 -38.43 -86.63 73.87
CA GLN A 387 -38.60 -85.58 74.88
C GLN A 387 -40.06 -85.13 75.06
N VAL A 388 -40.84 -85.04 73.97
CA VAL A 388 -42.26 -84.67 74.03
C VAL A 388 -43.09 -85.68 74.85
N ASN A 389 -42.76 -86.97 74.80
CA ASN A 389 -43.47 -87.99 75.57
C ASN A 389 -43.14 -87.89 77.08
N ASP A 390 -41.87 -87.69 77.43
CA ASP A 390 -41.44 -87.56 78.84
C ASP A 390 -42.05 -86.32 79.52
N ILE A 391 -42.04 -85.16 78.85
CA ILE A 391 -42.59 -83.91 79.37
C ILE A 391 -44.11 -84.01 79.59
N SER A 392 -44.83 -84.70 78.69
CA SER A 392 -46.28 -84.90 78.82
C SER A 392 -46.64 -85.75 80.06
N GLY A 393 -45.80 -86.73 80.41
CA GLY A 393 -45.98 -87.57 81.60
C GLY A 393 -45.75 -86.85 82.94
N GLN A 394 -44.90 -85.82 82.98
CA GLN A 394 -44.58 -85.08 84.20
C GLN A 394 -45.70 -84.10 84.60
N ARG A 395 -46.35 -83.44 83.62
CA ARG A 395 -47.33 -82.36 83.88
C ARG A 395 -48.61 -82.82 84.59
N ALA A 396 -48.88 -84.12 84.64
CA ALA A 396 -50.05 -84.70 85.32
C ALA A 396 -49.90 -84.82 86.86
N ARG A 397 -48.71 -84.59 87.43
CA ARG A 397 -48.43 -84.87 88.86
C ARG A 397 -48.33 -83.63 89.78
N LEU A 398 -48.27 -82.42 89.22
CA LEU A 398 -48.13 -81.16 89.98
C LEU A 398 -49.45 -80.36 90.05
N LEU A 399 -50.58 -81.04 89.83
CA LEU A 399 -51.93 -80.45 89.94
C LEU A 399 -52.51 -80.55 91.38
N THR A 400 -51.66 -80.89 92.36
CA THR A 400 -52.02 -81.26 93.74
C THR A 400 -51.17 -80.59 94.83
N GLU A 401 -50.25 -79.68 94.49
CA GLU A 401 -49.38 -78.96 95.45
C GLU A 401 -49.60 -77.44 95.41
N ASN A 402 -50.84 -77.00 95.16
CA ASN A 402 -51.21 -75.59 94.92
C ASN A 402 -52.09 -74.99 96.03
N GLU A 403 -51.98 -75.51 97.27
CA GLU A 403 -52.69 -75.00 98.47
C GLU A 403 -51.75 -74.56 99.62
N GLU A 404 -50.42 -74.71 99.49
CA GLU A 404 -49.45 -74.32 100.54
C GLU A 404 -48.70 -72.99 100.26
N ILE A 405 -49.28 -72.11 99.44
CA ILE A 405 -48.67 -70.83 98.99
C ILE A 405 -48.94 -69.64 99.96
N SER A 406 -49.47 -69.91 101.17
CA SER A 406 -49.94 -68.87 102.10
C SER A 406 -48.86 -68.31 103.06
N ASP A 407 -48.03 -69.17 103.66
CA ASP A 407 -47.56 -68.90 105.04
C ASP A 407 -46.07 -68.54 105.22
N LEU A 408 -45.21 -68.63 104.21
CA LEU A 408 -43.75 -68.42 104.37
C LEU A 408 -43.11 -67.48 103.35
N THR A 409 -43.18 -66.17 103.62
CA THR A 409 -42.14 -65.20 103.19
C THR A 409 -41.84 -64.19 104.32
N GLU A 410 -41.83 -64.68 105.55
CA GLU A 410 -41.25 -64.00 106.71
C GLU A 410 -39.91 -64.69 107.08
N GLN A 411 -38.92 -63.91 107.55
CA GLN A 411 -37.63 -64.38 108.13
C GLN A 411 -36.63 -64.99 107.11
N ILE A 412 -35.29 -64.98 107.26
CA ILE A 412 -34.37 -64.84 108.43
C ILE A 412 -33.10 -64.01 108.11
N GLY A 413 -32.51 -63.28 109.11
CA GLY A 413 -31.05 -62.92 109.15
C GLY A 413 -30.51 -61.82 110.15
N GLU A 414 -30.45 -62.01 111.50
CA GLU A 414 -30.02 -61.03 112.58
C GLU A 414 -29.45 -61.66 113.92
N THR A 415 -29.04 -61.05 115.10
CA THR A 415 -28.15 -59.91 115.59
C THR A 415 -27.81 -60.03 117.14
N GLY A 416 -27.51 -58.97 117.94
CA GLY A 416 -27.22 -58.96 119.44
C GLY A 416 -26.25 -57.83 119.96
N LYS A 417 -25.75 -57.61 121.23
CA LYS A 417 -25.82 -58.18 122.63
C LYS A 417 -25.34 -57.13 123.73
N SER A 418 -25.41 -57.36 125.07
CA SER A 418 -25.10 -56.40 126.22
C SER A 418 -24.82 -57.12 127.62
N ILE A 419 -24.67 -56.63 128.91
CA ILE A 419 -24.66 -55.40 129.81
C ILE A 419 -24.22 -55.85 131.30
N HIS A 420 -24.07 -55.20 132.52
CA HIS A 420 -23.81 -53.89 133.25
C HIS A 420 -23.57 -54.13 134.82
N GLU A 421 -23.15 -53.18 135.71
CA GLU A 421 -23.10 -53.25 137.24
C GLU A 421 -22.77 -51.91 138.03
N LEU A 422 -22.82 -51.84 139.41
CA LEU A 422 -22.77 -50.63 140.33
C LEU A 422 -22.15 -50.74 141.79
N GLU A 423 -22.14 -49.66 142.66
CA GLU A 423 -21.45 -49.54 144.01
C GLU A 423 -22.03 -48.46 145.04
N LYS A 424 -21.75 -48.47 146.39
CA LYS A 424 -21.80 -47.31 147.39
C LYS A 424 -21.33 -47.57 148.90
N ALA A 425 -21.27 -46.54 149.82
CA ALA A 425 -20.69 -46.58 151.23
C ALA A 425 -21.29 -45.61 152.36
N LYS A 426 -20.78 -45.57 153.64
CA LYS A 426 -21.33 -44.81 154.86
C LYS A 426 -20.34 -44.47 156.07
N LYS A 427 -20.75 -43.68 157.13
CA LYS A 427 -19.99 -43.12 158.34
C LYS A 427 -20.98 -42.69 159.54
N THR A 428 -20.78 -42.17 160.81
CA THR A 428 -19.74 -41.66 161.81
C THR A 428 -20.31 -41.45 163.29
N VAL A 429 -19.50 -41.05 164.34
CA VAL A 429 -19.70 -39.93 165.39
C VAL A 429 -19.62 -40.15 166.96
N GLU A 430 -19.46 -39.01 167.72
CA GLU A 430 -19.52 -38.70 169.21
C GLU A 430 -18.20 -38.66 170.07
N THR A 431 -17.94 -37.88 171.16
CA THR A 431 -18.58 -36.73 171.95
C THR A 431 -17.52 -35.92 172.83
N GLU A 432 -17.86 -34.76 173.47
CA GLU A 432 -16.96 -33.86 174.29
C GLU A 432 -17.52 -33.35 175.68
N LYS A 433 -16.70 -32.70 176.57
CA LYS A 433 -17.17 -31.86 177.75
C LYS A 433 -16.14 -31.03 178.60
N SER A 434 -14.93 -31.51 178.90
CA SER A 434 -14.23 -31.14 180.17
C SER A 434 -13.46 -29.81 180.20
N GLU A 435 -13.98 -28.74 179.59
CA GLU A 435 -13.15 -27.63 179.09
C GLU A 435 -12.87 -26.45 180.04
N ILE A 436 -13.74 -26.16 181.03
CA ILE A 436 -13.89 -24.78 181.54
C ILE A 436 -12.77 -24.27 182.48
N GLN A 437 -12.04 -25.12 183.20
CA GLN A 437 -11.02 -24.65 184.15
C GLN A 437 -9.72 -24.15 183.47
N THR A 438 -9.53 -24.48 182.19
CA THR A 438 -8.44 -23.97 181.34
C THR A 438 -8.53 -22.46 181.07
N ALA A 439 -9.75 -21.91 181.11
CA ALA A 439 -10.12 -20.63 180.48
C ALA A 439 -9.51 -19.35 181.10
N LEU A 440 -8.84 -19.42 182.26
CA LEU A 440 -8.22 -18.25 182.90
C LEU A 440 -6.72 -18.13 182.58
N GLU A 441 -5.99 -19.25 182.59
CA GLU A 441 -4.58 -19.27 182.16
C GLU A 441 -4.48 -19.10 180.62
N GLU A 442 -5.51 -19.53 179.89
CA GLU A 442 -5.69 -19.18 178.47
C GLU A 442 -5.77 -17.65 178.25
N ALA A 443 -6.38 -16.89 179.16
CA ALA A 443 -6.63 -15.46 178.93
C ALA A 443 -5.34 -14.64 178.84
N GLU A 444 -4.38 -14.83 179.75
CA GLU A 444 -3.09 -14.12 179.69
C GLU A 444 -2.24 -14.61 178.51
N GLY A 445 -2.26 -15.92 178.21
CA GLY A 445 -1.62 -16.49 177.02
C GLY A 445 -2.21 -15.99 175.68
N THR A 446 -3.50 -15.64 175.63
CA THR A 446 -4.09 -15.10 174.40
C THR A 446 -3.54 -13.72 174.02
N LEU A 447 -3.11 -12.89 174.98
CA LEU A 447 -2.62 -11.56 174.66
C LEU A 447 -1.28 -11.61 173.90
N GLU A 448 -0.31 -12.38 174.38
CA GLU A 448 0.95 -12.62 173.68
C GLU A 448 0.72 -13.32 172.32
N HIS A 449 -0.30 -14.19 172.24
CA HIS A 449 -0.68 -14.87 171.02
C HIS A 449 -1.27 -13.92 169.95
N GLU A 450 -2.04 -12.91 170.34
CA GLU A 450 -2.55 -11.88 169.42
C GLU A 450 -1.42 -10.95 168.92
N GLU A 451 -0.46 -10.56 169.76
CA GLU A 451 0.71 -9.79 169.29
C GLU A 451 1.53 -10.58 168.24
N ALA A 452 1.72 -11.88 168.48
CA ALA A 452 2.37 -12.77 167.52
C ALA A 452 1.57 -12.95 166.21
N LYS A 453 0.22 -12.89 166.26
CA LYS A 453 -0.63 -12.88 165.06
C LYS A 453 -0.51 -11.58 164.29
N ILE A 454 -0.52 -10.42 164.95
CA ILE A 454 -0.38 -9.11 164.29
C ILE A 454 0.92 -9.05 163.48
N LEU A 455 2.04 -9.52 164.06
CA LEU A 455 3.32 -9.57 163.36
C LEU A 455 3.29 -10.52 162.14
N ARG A 456 2.63 -11.67 162.27
CA ARG A 456 2.45 -12.62 161.15
C ARG A 456 1.59 -12.03 160.03
N VAL A 457 0.46 -11.41 160.36
CA VAL A 457 -0.43 -10.74 159.39
C VAL A 457 0.29 -9.59 158.68
N GLN A 458 1.17 -8.85 159.37
CA GLN A 458 2.02 -7.83 158.72
C GLN A 458 3.01 -8.45 157.71
N LEU A 459 3.57 -9.63 157.97
CA LEU A 459 4.43 -10.32 157.01
C LEU A 459 3.64 -10.86 155.82
N GLU A 460 2.50 -11.51 156.07
CA GLU A 460 1.58 -12.02 155.03
C GLU A 460 1.07 -10.89 154.12
N LEU A 461 0.72 -9.73 154.68
CA LEU A 461 0.25 -8.57 153.91
C LEU A 461 1.37 -7.94 153.05
N ASN A 462 2.62 -7.95 153.52
CA ASN A 462 3.77 -7.55 152.70
C ASN A 462 4.07 -8.56 151.58
N GLN A 463 3.90 -9.87 151.84
CA GLN A 463 4.05 -10.89 150.80
C GLN A 463 2.97 -10.76 149.72
N ILE A 464 1.69 -10.65 150.11
CA ILE A 464 0.56 -10.45 149.21
C ILE A 464 0.77 -9.20 148.34
N LYS A 465 1.29 -8.11 148.93
CA LYS A 465 1.63 -6.90 148.16
C LYS A 465 2.67 -7.20 147.07
N GLY A 466 3.77 -7.89 147.40
CA GLY A 466 4.79 -8.29 146.42
C GLY A 466 4.28 -9.25 145.35
N GLU A 467 3.29 -10.09 145.66
CA GLU A 467 2.61 -10.94 144.68
C GLU A 467 1.65 -10.16 143.76
N VAL A 468 1.00 -9.11 144.26
CA VAL A 468 0.19 -8.18 143.44
C VAL A 468 1.09 -7.34 142.53
N ASP A 469 2.17 -6.77 143.05
CA ASP A 469 3.14 -5.98 142.28
C ASP A 469 3.76 -6.81 141.13
N ARG A 470 4.03 -8.11 141.35
CA ARG A 470 4.43 -9.04 140.28
C ARG A 470 3.34 -9.26 139.24
N LYS A 471 2.11 -9.55 139.66
CA LYS A 471 0.98 -9.79 138.73
C LYS A 471 0.65 -8.57 137.87
N ILE A 472 0.88 -7.36 138.39
CA ILE A 472 0.78 -6.12 137.60
C ILE A 472 1.86 -6.10 136.52
N ALA A 473 3.13 -6.33 136.87
CA ALA A 473 4.24 -6.37 135.90
C ALA A 473 4.04 -7.46 134.82
N GLU A 474 3.61 -8.66 135.21
CA GLU A 474 3.26 -9.76 134.28
C GLU A 474 2.15 -9.33 133.29
N LYS A 475 1.14 -8.58 133.76
CA LYS A 475 0.05 -8.08 132.90
C LYS A 475 0.45 -6.91 132.01
N ASP A 476 1.35 -6.05 132.46
CA ASP A 476 1.93 -5.00 131.61
C ASP A 476 2.81 -5.62 130.50
N GLU A 477 3.59 -6.66 130.80
CA GLU A 477 4.34 -7.41 129.78
C GLU A 477 3.43 -8.15 128.79
N GLU A 478 2.34 -8.77 129.25
CA GLU A 478 1.30 -9.34 128.37
C GLU A 478 0.69 -8.28 127.45
N MET A 479 0.30 -7.11 127.99
CA MET A 479 -0.29 -6.02 127.21
C MET A 479 0.68 -5.48 126.17
N GLU A 480 1.95 -5.27 126.52
CA GLU A 480 2.97 -4.85 125.56
C GLU A 480 3.24 -5.90 124.48
N GLN A 481 3.26 -7.19 124.84
CA GLN A 481 3.42 -8.25 123.85
C GLN A 481 2.20 -8.36 122.91
N ILE A 482 0.98 -8.14 123.41
CA ILE A 482 -0.24 -8.05 122.60
C ILE A 482 -0.13 -6.85 121.64
N LYS A 483 0.22 -5.64 122.10
CA LYS A 483 0.42 -4.46 121.23
C LYS A 483 1.43 -4.75 120.12
N ARG A 484 2.60 -5.33 120.44
CA ARG A 484 3.64 -5.70 119.46
C ARG A 484 3.17 -6.76 118.46
N ASN A 485 2.28 -7.67 118.85
CA ASN A 485 1.69 -8.67 117.96
C ASN A 485 0.65 -8.02 117.03
N SER A 486 -0.24 -7.19 117.56
CA SER A 486 -1.24 -6.45 116.78
C SER A 486 -0.60 -5.49 115.77
N GLN A 487 0.46 -4.77 116.15
CA GLN A 487 1.17 -3.89 115.21
C GLN A 487 1.78 -4.68 114.05
N ARG A 488 2.47 -5.81 114.32
CA ARG A 488 3.02 -6.68 113.27
C ARG A 488 1.94 -7.28 112.37
N MET A 489 0.74 -7.53 112.90
CA MET A 489 -0.41 -7.96 112.09
C MET A 489 -0.90 -6.83 111.17
N ILE A 490 -1.01 -5.59 111.67
CA ILE A 490 -1.37 -4.39 110.89
C ILE A 490 -0.34 -4.16 109.78
N ASP A 491 0.96 -4.14 110.11
CA ASP A 491 2.05 -3.94 109.15
C ASP A 491 2.03 -5.02 108.04
N SER A 492 1.77 -6.28 108.41
CA SER A 492 1.64 -7.39 107.46
C SER A 492 0.40 -7.26 106.56
N MET A 493 -0.75 -6.86 107.11
CA MET A 493 -1.96 -6.61 106.32
C MET A 493 -1.78 -5.43 105.37
N GLN A 494 -1.09 -4.37 105.81
CA GLN A 494 -0.82 -3.20 104.99
C GLN A 494 0.17 -3.51 103.86
N SER A 495 1.24 -4.27 104.14
CA SER A 495 2.14 -4.77 103.08
C SER A 495 1.42 -5.69 102.08
N THR A 496 0.42 -6.46 102.53
CA THR A 496 -0.40 -7.31 101.64
C THR A 496 -1.27 -6.44 100.74
N LEU A 497 -1.99 -5.46 101.32
CA LEU A 497 -2.84 -4.52 100.59
C LEU A 497 -2.04 -3.70 99.55
N ASP A 498 -0.87 -3.19 99.91
CA ASP A 498 0.01 -2.47 98.97
C ASP A 498 0.49 -3.37 97.81
N SER A 499 0.71 -4.67 98.05
CA SER A 499 1.06 -5.63 97.00
C SER A 499 -0.12 -5.93 96.06
N GLU A 500 -1.34 -6.00 96.59
CA GLU A 500 -2.57 -6.21 95.82
C GLU A 500 -2.95 -4.97 95.00
N VAL A 501 -2.78 -3.77 95.56
CA VAL A 501 -2.96 -2.50 94.84
C VAL A 501 -1.96 -2.38 93.69
N ARG A 502 -0.71 -2.83 93.85
CA ARG A 502 0.27 -2.86 92.75
C ARG A 502 -0.12 -3.87 91.67
N SER A 503 -0.38 -5.13 92.03
CA SER A 503 -0.71 -6.18 91.05
C SER A 503 -2.01 -5.87 90.28
N ARG A 504 -3.02 -5.30 90.94
CA ARG A 504 -4.25 -4.80 90.31
C ARG A 504 -3.98 -3.67 89.31
N ASN A 505 -3.08 -2.73 89.62
CA ASN A 505 -2.73 -1.64 88.72
C ASN A 505 -1.94 -2.12 87.50
N ASP A 506 -1.04 -3.08 87.66
CA ASP A 506 -0.31 -3.68 86.53
C ASP A 506 -1.21 -4.58 85.68
N ALA A 507 -2.14 -5.34 86.29
CA ALA A 507 -3.19 -6.04 85.56
C ALA A 507 -4.09 -5.07 84.75
N LEU A 508 -4.41 -3.89 85.28
CA LEU A 508 -5.14 -2.83 84.56
C LEU A 508 -4.34 -2.25 83.39
N ARG A 509 -3.01 -2.12 83.52
CA ARG A 509 -2.13 -1.72 82.41
C ARG A 509 -2.09 -2.78 81.32
N VAL A 510 -1.91 -4.05 81.68
CA VAL A 510 -1.93 -5.18 80.73
C VAL A 510 -3.27 -5.25 80.02
N LYS A 511 -4.41 -5.16 80.74
CA LYS A 511 -5.75 -5.12 80.14
C LYS A 511 -5.88 -4.01 79.11
N LYS A 512 -5.51 -2.77 79.46
CA LYS A 512 -5.55 -1.63 78.51
C LYS A 512 -4.64 -1.81 77.30
N LYS A 513 -3.48 -2.46 77.46
CA LYS A 513 -2.63 -2.80 76.32
C LYS A 513 -3.31 -3.84 75.42
N MET A 514 -3.85 -4.91 75.98
CA MET A 514 -4.53 -5.95 75.22
C MET A 514 -5.80 -5.42 74.51
N GLU A 515 -6.51 -4.46 75.12
CA GLU A 515 -7.61 -3.73 74.47
C GLU A 515 -7.11 -2.88 73.28
N GLY A 516 -5.94 -2.27 73.39
CA GLY A 516 -5.28 -1.56 72.27
C GLY A 516 -4.83 -2.52 71.16
N ASP A 517 -4.06 -3.55 71.52
CA ASP A 517 -3.54 -4.58 70.60
C ASP A 517 -4.69 -5.27 69.84
N LEU A 518 -5.83 -5.52 70.49
CA LEU A 518 -7.02 -6.14 69.89
C LEU A 518 -7.74 -5.19 68.92
N ASN A 519 -7.95 -3.92 69.28
CA ASN A 519 -8.49 -2.90 68.37
C ASN A 519 -7.61 -2.75 67.11
N GLU A 520 -6.29 -2.78 67.27
CA GLU A 520 -5.35 -2.68 66.15
C GLU A 520 -5.42 -3.92 65.23
N MET A 521 -5.60 -5.12 65.79
CA MET A 521 -5.89 -6.32 65.00
C MET A 521 -7.26 -6.30 64.31
N GLU A 522 -8.31 -5.75 64.93
CA GLU A 522 -9.62 -5.58 64.27
C GLU A 522 -9.54 -4.63 63.07
N ILE A 523 -8.76 -3.54 63.18
CA ILE A 523 -8.50 -2.61 62.08
C ILE A 523 -7.73 -3.31 60.95
N GLN A 524 -6.69 -4.09 61.27
CA GLN A 524 -5.93 -4.86 60.28
C GLN A 524 -6.79 -5.93 59.59
N LEU A 525 -7.61 -6.65 60.34
CA LEU A 525 -8.55 -7.65 59.82
C LEU A 525 -9.59 -7.01 58.88
N SER A 526 -10.13 -5.85 59.27
CA SER A 526 -11.06 -5.06 58.46
C SER A 526 -10.42 -4.59 57.14
N HIS A 527 -9.18 -4.09 57.21
CA HIS A 527 -8.41 -3.70 56.02
C HIS A 527 -8.15 -4.91 55.09
N SER A 528 -7.69 -6.03 55.64
CA SER A 528 -7.40 -7.25 54.87
C SER A 528 -8.66 -7.85 54.23
N ASN A 529 -9.80 -7.85 54.93
CA ASN A 529 -11.09 -8.28 54.39
C ASN A 529 -11.57 -7.37 53.24
N ARG A 530 -11.39 -6.05 53.37
CA ARG A 530 -11.70 -5.10 52.30
C ARG A 530 -10.82 -5.34 51.08
N GLN A 531 -9.51 -5.52 51.28
CA GLN A 531 -8.55 -5.78 50.22
C GLN A 531 -8.85 -7.10 49.48
N ALA A 532 -9.27 -8.15 50.22
CA ALA A 532 -9.74 -9.40 49.64
C ALA A 532 -11.04 -9.24 48.82
N ALA A 533 -11.99 -8.42 49.29
CA ALA A 533 -13.22 -8.13 48.54
C ALA A 533 -12.95 -7.32 47.26
N GLU A 534 -12.03 -6.35 47.32
CA GLU A 534 -11.58 -5.57 46.15
C GLU A 534 -10.83 -6.47 45.15
N ALA A 535 -9.98 -7.40 45.61
CA ALA A 535 -9.34 -8.41 44.77
C ALA A 535 -10.34 -9.39 44.12
N GLN A 536 -11.37 -9.87 44.85
CA GLN A 536 -12.44 -10.69 44.26
C GLN A 536 -13.24 -9.93 43.19
N LYS A 537 -13.46 -8.63 43.37
CA LYS A 537 -14.10 -7.77 42.36
C LYS A 537 -13.22 -7.64 41.11
N GLN A 538 -11.92 -7.41 41.28
CA GLN A 538 -10.97 -7.38 40.16
C GLN A 538 -10.93 -8.73 39.41
N LEU A 539 -10.90 -9.86 40.13
CA LEU A 539 -10.93 -11.20 39.53
C LEU A 539 -12.18 -11.40 38.65
N ARG A 540 -13.37 -11.01 39.12
CA ARG A 540 -14.61 -11.09 38.33
C ARG A 540 -14.57 -10.19 37.08
N ASN A 541 -13.99 -8.99 37.19
CA ASN A 541 -13.82 -8.11 36.03
C ASN A 541 -12.88 -8.73 34.98
N VAL A 542 -11.76 -9.31 35.41
CA VAL A 542 -10.80 -10.00 34.52
C VAL A 542 -11.42 -11.24 33.88
N GLN A 543 -12.25 -12.00 34.62
CA GLN A 543 -13.01 -13.12 34.09
C GLN A 543 -14.05 -12.70 33.04
N GLY A 544 -14.67 -11.52 33.20
CA GLY A 544 -15.52 -10.90 32.18
C GLY A 544 -14.73 -10.58 30.91
N LEU A 545 -13.68 -9.76 31.04
CA LEU A 545 -12.81 -9.37 29.92
C LEU A 545 -12.20 -10.56 29.17
N LEU A 546 -11.82 -11.63 29.89
CA LEU A 546 -11.35 -12.87 29.27
C LEU A 546 -12.44 -13.53 28.41
N LYS A 547 -13.69 -13.53 28.88
CA LYS A 547 -14.81 -14.13 28.15
C LYS A 547 -15.23 -13.29 26.94
N ASP A 548 -15.18 -11.96 27.06
CA ASP A 548 -15.43 -11.06 25.94
C ASP A 548 -14.33 -11.19 24.87
N ALA A 549 -13.06 -11.33 25.29
CA ALA A 549 -11.94 -11.61 24.40
C ALA A 549 -12.03 -13.00 23.74
N GLN A 550 -12.56 -14.01 24.43
CA GLN A 550 -12.85 -15.33 23.84
C GLN A 550 -13.93 -15.24 22.76
N LEU A 551 -15.02 -14.53 23.00
CA LEU A 551 -16.07 -14.31 21.99
C LEU A 551 -15.53 -13.57 20.76
N HIS A 552 -14.72 -12.52 20.96
CA HIS A 552 -14.05 -11.83 19.85
C HIS A 552 -13.07 -12.70 19.08
N LEU A 553 -12.41 -13.67 19.73
CA LEU A 553 -11.55 -14.65 19.07
C LEU A 553 -12.38 -15.64 18.24
N ASP A 554 -13.45 -16.20 18.79
CA ASP A 554 -14.34 -17.13 18.09
C ASP A 554 -14.98 -16.49 16.85
N ASP A 555 -15.44 -15.24 16.95
CA ASP A 555 -16.00 -14.50 15.83
C ASP A 555 -14.94 -14.15 14.77
N ALA A 556 -13.71 -13.83 15.18
CA ALA A 556 -12.59 -13.62 14.26
C ALA A 556 -12.13 -14.91 13.55
N VAL A 557 -12.22 -16.06 14.22
CA VAL A 557 -11.96 -17.38 13.62
C VAL A 557 -13.03 -17.68 12.55
N ARG A 558 -14.32 -17.51 12.86
CA ARG A 558 -15.41 -17.69 11.89
C ARG A 558 -15.25 -16.78 10.67
N ALA A 559 -14.99 -15.49 10.87
CA ALA A 559 -14.73 -14.56 9.78
C ALA A 559 -13.50 -14.96 8.94
N SER A 560 -12.49 -15.60 9.54
CA SER A 560 -11.34 -16.17 8.82
C SER A 560 -11.70 -17.43 8.03
N GLU A 561 -12.69 -18.20 8.45
CA GLU A 561 -13.20 -19.38 7.74
C GLU A 561 -14.08 -18.96 6.55
N ASP A 562 -15.03 -18.04 6.75
CA ASP A 562 -15.84 -17.43 5.67
C ASP A 562 -14.94 -16.84 4.56
N MET A 563 -13.88 -16.13 4.94
CA MET A 563 -12.92 -15.56 3.99
C MET A 563 -12.12 -16.62 3.23
N LYS A 564 -11.78 -17.75 3.84
CA LYS A 564 -11.13 -18.88 3.13
C LYS A 564 -12.07 -19.52 2.12
N GLU A 565 -13.35 -19.69 2.46
CA GLU A 565 -14.34 -20.20 1.51
C GLU A 565 -14.55 -19.24 0.33
N GLN A 566 -14.61 -17.93 0.57
CA GLN A 566 -14.66 -16.93 -0.50
C GLN A 566 -13.43 -16.97 -1.41
N VAL A 567 -12.22 -17.06 -0.84
CA VAL A 567 -10.97 -17.23 -1.63
C VAL A 567 -11.05 -18.51 -2.47
N ALA A 568 -11.40 -19.65 -1.88
CA ALA A 568 -11.52 -20.92 -2.59
C ALA A 568 -12.65 -20.93 -3.65
N MET A 569 -13.64 -20.04 -3.55
CA MET A 569 -14.67 -19.82 -4.58
C MET A 569 -14.13 -18.95 -5.73
N VAL A 570 -13.40 -17.88 -5.41
CA VAL A 570 -12.75 -16.99 -6.39
C VAL A 570 -11.66 -17.72 -7.16
N GLU A 571 -10.84 -18.55 -6.52
CA GLU A 571 -9.83 -19.39 -7.17
C GLU A 571 -10.46 -20.36 -8.18
N ARG A 572 -11.56 -21.03 -7.81
CA ARG A 572 -12.33 -21.88 -8.75
C ARG A 572 -12.89 -21.10 -9.93
N ARG A 573 -13.42 -19.89 -9.70
CA ARG A 573 -13.86 -19.00 -10.79
C ARG A 573 -12.71 -18.56 -11.70
N ASN A 574 -11.55 -18.24 -11.13
CA ASN A 574 -10.36 -17.86 -11.88
C ASN A 574 -9.84 -19.03 -12.74
N GLY A 575 -9.83 -20.25 -12.20
CA GLY A 575 -9.49 -21.46 -12.97
C GLY A 575 -10.40 -21.70 -14.17
N LEU A 576 -11.72 -21.46 -14.02
CA LEU A 576 -12.67 -21.51 -15.14
C LEU A 576 -12.40 -20.43 -16.19
N MET A 577 -12.13 -19.18 -15.78
CA MET A 577 -11.79 -18.09 -16.70
C MET A 577 -10.45 -18.33 -17.43
N ILE A 578 -9.48 -18.97 -16.79
CA ILE A 578 -8.21 -19.37 -17.44
C ILE A 578 -8.48 -20.45 -18.50
N ALA A 579 -9.35 -21.43 -18.23
CA ALA A 579 -9.74 -22.44 -19.22
C ALA A 579 -10.48 -21.82 -20.42
N GLU A 580 -11.43 -20.92 -20.17
CA GLU A 580 -12.18 -20.17 -21.20
C GLU A 580 -11.24 -19.33 -22.09
N ILE A 581 -10.23 -18.67 -21.50
CA ILE A 581 -9.19 -17.95 -22.24
C ILE A 581 -8.37 -18.89 -23.13
N GLU A 582 -8.05 -20.09 -22.66
CA GLU A 582 -7.25 -21.06 -23.42
C GLU A 582 -8.06 -21.69 -24.58
N GLU A 583 -9.35 -21.98 -24.38
CA GLU A 583 -10.27 -22.38 -25.45
C GLU A 583 -10.41 -21.28 -26.52
N LEU A 584 -10.58 -20.02 -26.09
CA LEU A 584 -10.64 -18.87 -27.00
C LEU A 584 -9.33 -18.65 -27.78
N ARG A 585 -8.16 -18.93 -27.17
CA ARG A 585 -6.85 -18.90 -27.86
C ARG A 585 -6.76 -19.98 -28.94
N VAL A 586 -7.16 -21.22 -28.64
CA VAL A 586 -7.16 -22.33 -29.62
C VAL A 586 -8.13 -22.02 -30.77
N ALA A 587 -9.32 -21.49 -30.47
CA ALA A 587 -10.28 -21.04 -31.48
C ALA A 587 -9.70 -19.90 -32.36
N LEU A 588 -9.02 -18.92 -31.75
CA LEU A 588 -8.35 -17.84 -32.48
C LEU A 588 -7.27 -18.39 -33.42
N GLU A 589 -6.37 -19.27 -32.97
CA GLU A 589 -5.38 -19.89 -33.86
C GLU A 589 -6.02 -20.68 -35.01
N GLN A 590 -7.14 -21.38 -34.75
CA GLN A 590 -7.85 -22.12 -35.78
C GLN A 590 -8.47 -21.18 -36.83
N THR A 591 -9.05 -20.05 -36.40
CA THR A 591 -9.56 -19.03 -37.34
C THR A 591 -8.43 -18.31 -38.08
N GLU A 592 -7.26 -18.09 -37.49
CA GLU A 592 -6.08 -17.59 -38.19
C GLU A 592 -5.57 -18.55 -39.27
N ARG A 593 -5.52 -19.86 -38.95
CA ARG A 593 -5.17 -20.90 -39.93
C ARG A 593 -6.17 -20.91 -41.09
N GLY A 594 -7.47 -20.82 -40.78
CA GLY A 594 -8.53 -20.69 -41.78
C GLY A 594 -8.40 -19.43 -42.66
N ARG A 595 -8.13 -18.26 -42.06
CA ARG A 595 -7.89 -17.01 -42.80
C ARG A 595 -6.70 -17.13 -43.75
N LYS A 596 -5.58 -17.70 -43.30
CA LYS A 596 -4.37 -17.88 -44.12
C LYS A 596 -4.64 -18.79 -45.33
N VAL A 597 -5.44 -19.86 -45.18
CA VAL A 597 -5.86 -20.72 -46.30
C VAL A 597 -6.76 -19.94 -47.28
N ALA A 598 -7.77 -19.22 -46.78
CA ALA A 598 -8.65 -18.41 -47.63
C ALA A 598 -7.90 -17.27 -48.36
N GLU A 599 -6.86 -16.71 -47.74
CA GLU A 599 -5.97 -15.72 -48.39
C GLU A 599 -5.11 -16.35 -49.49
N THR A 600 -4.58 -17.57 -49.31
CA THR A 600 -3.90 -18.28 -50.41
C THR A 600 -4.86 -18.65 -51.55
N GLU A 601 -6.07 -19.14 -51.25
CA GLU A 601 -7.08 -19.44 -52.26
C GLU A 601 -7.51 -18.18 -53.05
N LEU A 602 -7.57 -17.01 -52.38
CA LEU A 602 -7.85 -15.74 -53.02
C LEU A 602 -6.70 -15.26 -53.93
N VAL A 603 -5.44 -15.49 -53.55
CA VAL A 603 -4.27 -15.20 -54.40
C VAL A 603 -4.27 -16.11 -55.63
N ASP A 604 -4.39 -17.43 -55.45
CA ASP A 604 -4.46 -18.41 -56.55
C ASP A 604 -5.60 -18.08 -57.54
N ALA A 605 -6.78 -17.70 -57.01
CA ALA A 605 -7.91 -17.26 -57.83
C ALA A 605 -7.62 -15.95 -58.58
N SER A 606 -6.92 -15.00 -57.95
CA SER A 606 -6.55 -13.72 -58.55
C SER A 606 -5.50 -13.87 -59.66
N GLU A 607 -4.48 -14.71 -59.45
CA GLU A 607 -3.50 -15.07 -60.48
C GLU A 607 -4.18 -15.78 -61.67
N ARG A 608 -5.10 -16.71 -61.40
CA ARG A 608 -5.90 -17.38 -62.43
C ARG A 608 -6.78 -16.41 -63.21
N VAL A 609 -7.37 -15.41 -62.56
CA VAL A 609 -8.12 -14.34 -63.25
C VAL A 609 -7.19 -13.47 -64.10
N GLY A 610 -6.00 -13.13 -63.61
CA GLY A 610 -4.99 -12.39 -64.38
C GLY A 610 -4.53 -13.14 -65.63
N LEU A 611 -4.30 -14.45 -65.51
CA LEU A 611 -3.93 -15.33 -66.64
C LEU A 611 -5.08 -15.49 -67.64
N LEU A 612 -6.32 -15.63 -67.19
CA LEU A 612 -7.50 -15.64 -68.08
C LEU A 612 -7.72 -14.27 -68.75
N HIS A 613 -7.39 -13.16 -68.08
CA HIS A 613 -7.48 -11.82 -68.65
C HIS A 613 -6.41 -11.57 -69.74
N SER A 614 -5.17 -12.01 -69.53
CA SER A 614 -4.11 -11.91 -70.55
C SER A 614 -4.40 -12.81 -71.75
N GLN A 615 -4.90 -14.04 -71.54
CA GLN A 615 -5.37 -14.94 -72.59
C GLN A 615 -6.52 -14.33 -73.40
N ASN A 616 -7.56 -13.80 -72.74
CA ASN A 616 -8.67 -13.13 -73.42
C ASN A 616 -8.22 -11.89 -74.20
N THR A 617 -7.25 -11.13 -73.68
CA THR A 617 -6.69 -9.97 -74.38
C THR A 617 -5.92 -10.38 -75.63
N SER A 618 -5.12 -11.46 -75.55
CA SER A 618 -4.45 -12.05 -76.70
C SER A 618 -5.45 -12.55 -77.75
N LEU A 619 -6.48 -13.29 -77.32
CA LEU A 619 -7.54 -13.80 -78.21
C LEU A 619 -8.33 -12.67 -78.87
N LEU A 620 -8.62 -11.59 -78.15
CA LEU A 620 -9.31 -10.41 -78.68
C LEU A 620 -8.45 -9.66 -79.70
N ASN A 621 -7.12 -9.61 -79.52
CA ASN A 621 -6.20 -9.05 -80.49
C ASN A 621 -6.04 -9.93 -81.74
N THR A 622 -5.95 -11.26 -81.59
CA THR A 622 -5.96 -12.18 -82.75
C THR A 622 -7.29 -12.14 -83.49
N LYS A 623 -8.42 -12.01 -82.78
CA LYS A 623 -9.75 -11.82 -83.38
C LYS A 623 -9.79 -10.54 -84.20
N LYS A 624 -9.39 -9.39 -83.64
CA LYS A 624 -9.31 -8.11 -84.39
C LYS A 624 -8.44 -8.22 -85.63
N LYS A 625 -7.32 -8.94 -85.56
CA LYS A 625 -6.47 -9.18 -86.73
C LYS A 625 -7.22 -10.01 -87.78
N LEU A 626 -7.80 -11.14 -87.40
CA LEU A 626 -8.59 -11.99 -88.31
C LEU A 626 -9.81 -11.27 -88.90
N GLU A 627 -10.45 -10.36 -88.15
CA GLU A 627 -11.51 -9.48 -88.67
C GLU A 627 -10.98 -8.48 -89.71
N THR A 628 -9.74 -8.00 -89.55
CA THR A 628 -9.08 -7.12 -90.53
C THR A 628 -8.64 -7.91 -91.77
N ASP A 629 -7.98 -9.05 -91.57
CA ASP A 629 -7.54 -9.98 -92.62
C ASP A 629 -8.76 -10.46 -93.45
N LEU A 630 -9.91 -10.73 -92.81
CA LEU A 630 -11.17 -11.09 -93.48
C LEU A 630 -11.74 -9.94 -94.33
N VAL A 631 -11.73 -8.70 -93.84
CA VAL A 631 -12.18 -7.52 -94.61
C VAL A 631 -11.27 -7.27 -95.80
N GLN A 632 -9.95 -7.48 -95.68
CA GLN A 632 -9.03 -7.42 -96.81
C GLN A 632 -9.36 -8.49 -97.85
N VAL A 633 -9.47 -9.76 -97.45
CA VAL A 633 -9.80 -10.87 -98.37
C VAL A 633 -11.18 -10.68 -99.01
N GLN A 634 -12.15 -10.10 -98.32
CA GLN A 634 -13.44 -9.76 -98.93
C GLN A 634 -13.29 -8.68 -100.02
N GLY A 635 -12.47 -7.65 -99.79
CA GLY A 635 -12.13 -6.67 -100.82
C GLY A 635 -11.43 -7.29 -102.03
N GLU A 636 -10.43 -8.15 -101.81
CA GLU A 636 -9.74 -8.90 -102.87
C GLU A 636 -10.71 -9.79 -103.68
N VAL A 637 -11.70 -10.40 -103.03
CA VAL A 637 -12.76 -11.19 -103.69
C VAL A 637 -13.71 -10.30 -104.50
N ASP A 638 -14.14 -9.15 -103.97
CA ASP A 638 -15.01 -8.21 -104.71
C ASP A 638 -14.28 -7.61 -105.93
N ASP A 639 -12.98 -7.30 -105.82
CA ASP A 639 -12.13 -6.88 -106.95
C ASP A 639 -12.01 -8.00 -108.00
N ILE A 640 -11.71 -9.25 -107.60
CA ILE A 640 -11.66 -10.41 -108.51
C ILE A 640 -13.01 -10.66 -109.19
N VAL A 641 -14.14 -10.51 -108.48
CA VAL A 641 -15.48 -10.61 -109.05
C VAL A 641 -15.73 -9.50 -110.08
N GLN A 642 -15.23 -8.29 -109.83
CA GLN A 642 -15.36 -7.18 -110.76
C GLN A 642 -14.44 -7.33 -111.99
N GLU A 643 -13.22 -7.83 -111.82
CA GLU A 643 -12.35 -8.24 -112.94
C GLU A 643 -12.99 -9.35 -113.78
N ALA A 644 -13.56 -10.38 -113.15
CA ALA A 644 -14.26 -11.46 -113.82
C ALA A 644 -15.46 -10.95 -114.65
N ARG A 645 -16.26 -10.02 -114.13
CA ARG A 645 -17.33 -9.33 -114.88
C ARG A 645 -16.78 -8.53 -116.06
N ASN A 646 -15.71 -7.77 -115.84
CA ASN A 646 -15.04 -7.00 -116.90
C ASN A 646 -14.48 -7.91 -118.00
N ALA A 647 -13.99 -9.11 -117.66
CA ALA A 647 -13.57 -10.13 -118.61
C ALA A 647 -14.77 -10.78 -119.33
N GLU A 648 -15.86 -11.06 -118.62
CA GLU A 648 -17.10 -11.60 -119.20
C GLU A 648 -17.73 -10.63 -120.21
N GLU A 649 -17.74 -9.32 -119.94
CA GLU A 649 -18.16 -8.31 -120.90
C GLU A 649 -17.29 -8.27 -122.16
N LYS A 650 -15.95 -8.34 -121.99
CA LYS A 650 -15.02 -8.41 -123.12
C LYS A 650 -15.23 -9.68 -123.95
N ALA A 651 -15.46 -10.82 -123.29
CA ALA A 651 -15.78 -12.07 -123.95
C ALA A 651 -17.12 -12.01 -124.71
N LYS A 652 -18.17 -11.43 -124.10
CA LYS A 652 -19.47 -11.21 -124.76
C LYS A 652 -19.33 -10.33 -126.01
N LYS A 653 -18.56 -9.24 -125.93
CA LYS A 653 -18.25 -8.37 -127.08
C LYS A 653 -17.50 -9.13 -128.17
N ALA A 654 -16.43 -9.86 -127.82
CA ALA A 654 -15.69 -10.69 -128.78
C ALA A 654 -16.57 -11.79 -129.43
N ILE A 655 -17.54 -12.35 -128.70
CA ILE A 655 -18.51 -13.32 -129.22
C ILE A 655 -19.49 -12.65 -130.19
N THR A 656 -20.01 -11.46 -129.89
CA THR A 656 -20.88 -10.73 -130.83
C THR A 656 -20.13 -10.29 -132.09
N ASP A 657 -18.89 -9.83 -131.95
CA ASP A 657 -18.05 -9.39 -133.06
C ASP A 657 -17.71 -10.60 -133.96
N ALA A 658 -17.35 -11.74 -133.37
CA ALA A 658 -17.10 -12.98 -134.11
C ALA A 658 -18.37 -13.53 -134.79
N ALA A 659 -19.54 -13.39 -134.17
CA ALA A 659 -20.82 -13.78 -134.78
C ALA A 659 -21.16 -12.88 -135.98
N MET A 660 -20.92 -11.56 -135.88
CA MET A 660 -21.09 -10.63 -137.00
C MET A 660 -20.13 -10.96 -138.15
N MET A 661 -18.82 -11.16 -137.86
CA MET A 661 -17.84 -11.58 -138.89
C MET A 661 -18.21 -12.92 -139.53
N ALA A 662 -18.78 -13.87 -138.78
CA ALA A 662 -19.25 -15.14 -139.33
C ALA A 662 -20.47 -14.96 -140.25
N GLU A 663 -21.37 -14.02 -139.95
CA GLU A 663 -22.51 -13.69 -140.80
C GLU A 663 -22.08 -12.92 -142.08
N GLU A 664 -21.09 -12.03 -141.97
CA GLU A 664 -20.46 -11.35 -143.11
C GLU A 664 -19.71 -12.34 -144.01
N LEU A 665 -18.89 -13.22 -143.43
CA LEU A 665 -18.21 -14.30 -144.16
C LEU A 665 -19.21 -15.24 -144.85
N LYS A 666 -20.35 -15.54 -144.21
CA LYS A 666 -21.42 -16.33 -144.82
C LYS A 666 -22.05 -15.60 -146.01
N LYS A 667 -22.36 -14.30 -145.88
CA LYS A 667 -22.86 -13.48 -147.00
C LYS A 667 -21.88 -13.50 -148.17
N GLU A 668 -20.57 -13.41 -147.89
CA GLU A 668 -19.55 -13.44 -148.94
C GLU A 668 -19.30 -14.85 -149.53
N GLN A 669 -19.56 -15.92 -148.77
CA GLN A 669 -19.63 -17.28 -149.33
C GLN A 669 -20.88 -17.46 -150.20
N ASP A 670 -22.03 -16.90 -149.81
CA ASP A 670 -23.26 -16.94 -150.60
C ASP A 670 -23.12 -16.15 -151.91
N THR A 671 -22.52 -14.94 -151.90
CA THR A 671 -22.19 -14.16 -153.12
C THR A 671 -21.16 -14.90 -153.98
N SER A 672 -20.07 -15.40 -153.41
CA SER A 672 -19.04 -16.18 -154.12
C SER A 672 -19.64 -17.43 -154.78
N SER A 673 -20.52 -18.17 -154.09
CA SER A 673 -21.20 -19.33 -154.66
C SER A 673 -22.17 -18.96 -155.79
N HIS A 674 -22.75 -17.77 -155.77
CA HIS A 674 -23.57 -17.25 -156.87
C HIS A 674 -22.68 -16.87 -158.07
N LEU A 675 -21.55 -16.20 -157.82
CA LEU A 675 -20.56 -15.87 -158.86
C LEU A 675 -19.96 -17.13 -159.49
N GLU A 676 -19.68 -18.18 -158.72
CA GLU A 676 -19.18 -19.45 -159.26
C GLU A 676 -20.24 -20.18 -160.11
N ARG A 677 -21.51 -20.15 -159.70
CA ARG A 677 -22.64 -20.64 -160.52
C ARG A 677 -22.78 -19.84 -161.82
N MET A 678 -22.63 -18.52 -161.75
CA MET A 678 -22.67 -17.64 -162.92
C MET A 678 -21.47 -17.88 -163.85
N LYS A 679 -20.27 -18.10 -163.30
CA LYS A 679 -19.06 -18.52 -164.02
C LYS A 679 -19.25 -19.84 -164.74
N LYS A 680 -19.83 -20.87 -164.09
CA LYS A 680 -20.15 -22.15 -164.73
C LYS A 680 -21.14 -22.00 -165.89
N ASN A 681 -22.14 -21.13 -165.76
CA ASN A 681 -23.06 -20.83 -166.87
C ASN A 681 -22.34 -20.14 -168.05
N LEU A 682 -21.37 -19.26 -167.77
CA LEU A 682 -20.52 -18.64 -168.80
C LEU A 682 -19.52 -19.63 -169.41
N GLU A 683 -18.98 -20.58 -168.65
CA GLU A 683 -18.14 -21.66 -169.17
C GLU A 683 -18.92 -22.59 -170.12
N ILE A 684 -20.22 -22.80 -169.85
CA ILE A 684 -21.12 -23.55 -170.74
C ILE A 684 -21.38 -22.77 -172.03
N THR A 685 -21.69 -21.47 -171.98
CA THR A 685 -21.91 -20.68 -173.21
C THR A 685 -20.61 -20.48 -174.01
N VAL A 686 -19.45 -20.37 -173.36
CA VAL A 686 -18.15 -20.39 -174.03
C VAL A 686 -17.92 -21.73 -174.74
N LYS A 687 -18.24 -22.87 -174.12
CA LYS A 687 -18.17 -24.18 -174.80
C LYS A 687 -19.12 -24.29 -176.00
N ASP A 688 -20.33 -23.76 -175.91
CA ASP A 688 -21.30 -23.77 -177.02
C ASP A 688 -20.80 -22.92 -178.21
N LEU A 689 -20.15 -21.78 -177.92
CA LEU A 689 -19.46 -20.96 -178.92
C LEU A 689 -18.20 -21.63 -179.48
N GLN A 690 -17.44 -22.35 -178.65
CA GLN A 690 -16.27 -23.14 -179.04
C GLN A 690 -16.69 -24.22 -180.06
N HIS A 691 -17.78 -24.95 -179.78
CA HIS A 691 -18.27 -26.00 -180.68
C HIS A 691 -18.70 -25.43 -182.05
N ARG A 692 -19.34 -24.26 -182.08
CA ARG A 692 -19.68 -23.56 -183.35
C ARG A 692 -18.45 -23.06 -184.11
N LEU A 693 -17.36 -22.73 -183.41
CA LEU A 693 -16.08 -22.43 -184.03
C LEU A 693 -15.49 -23.70 -184.68
N ASP A 694 -15.49 -24.82 -183.97
CA ASP A 694 -15.02 -26.12 -184.49
C ASP A 694 -15.79 -26.55 -185.76
N GLU A 695 -17.10 -26.31 -185.82
CA GLU A 695 -17.93 -26.56 -187.01
C GLU A 695 -17.53 -25.66 -188.21
N ALA A 696 -17.26 -24.38 -187.95
CA ALA A 696 -16.81 -23.43 -188.98
C ALA A 696 -15.39 -23.76 -189.50
N GLU A 697 -14.47 -24.14 -188.61
CA GLU A 697 -13.11 -24.58 -189.00
C GLU A 697 -13.14 -25.88 -189.82
N ASN A 698 -14.00 -26.83 -189.48
CA ASN A 698 -14.18 -28.07 -190.25
C ASN A 698 -14.72 -27.84 -191.67
N LEU A 699 -15.50 -26.78 -191.90
CA LEU A 699 -15.90 -26.35 -193.24
C LEU A 699 -14.73 -25.73 -194.02
N ALA A 700 -13.91 -24.89 -193.38
CA ALA A 700 -12.73 -24.30 -194.01
C ALA A 700 -11.66 -25.36 -194.38
N MET A 701 -11.43 -26.33 -193.50
CA MET A 701 -10.42 -27.40 -193.67
C MET A 701 -10.64 -28.28 -194.90
N LYS A 702 -11.89 -28.43 -195.38
CA LYS A 702 -12.20 -29.16 -196.62
C LYS A 702 -11.79 -28.40 -197.88
N GLY A 703 -11.70 -27.07 -197.84
CA GLY A 703 -11.11 -26.26 -198.91
C GLY A 703 -9.57 -26.30 -198.88
N GLY A 704 -8.99 -26.10 -197.69
CA GLY A 704 -7.54 -25.95 -197.51
C GLY A 704 -6.69 -27.14 -198.00
N LYS A 705 -7.21 -28.37 -197.96
CA LYS A 705 -6.46 -29.57 -198.38
C LYS A 705 -5.93 -29.54 -199.83
N LYS A 706 -6.57 -28.82 -200.76
CA LYS A 706 -6.04 -28.65 -202.13
C LYS A 706 -4.90 -27.63 -202.25
N GLN A 707 -4.75 -26.72 -201.29
CA GLN A 707 -3.59 -25.83 -201.20
C GLN A 707 -2.46 -26.47 -200.39
N LEU A 708 -2.78 -27.24 -199.35
CA LEU A 708 -1.80 -27.95 -198.53
C LEU A 708 -0.87 -28.84 -199.37
N GLN A 709 -1.43 -29.56 -200.36
CA GLN A 709 -0.67 -30.44 -201.24
C GLN A 709 0.35 -29.72 -202.16
N LYS A 710 0.24 -28.39 -202.34
CA LYS A 710 1.27 -27.55 -202.98
C LYS A 710 2.29 -26.98 -201.99
N LEU A 711 1.94 -26.91 -200.71
CA LEU A 711 2.85 -26.53 -199.64
C LEU A 711 3.70 -27.72 -199.18
N GLU A 712 3.17 -28.94 -199.20
CA GLU A 712 3.92 -30.17 -198.87
C GLU A 712 5.14 -30.38 -199.79
N SER A 713 5.03 -30.06 -201.09
CA SER A 713 6.18 -30.03 -202.00
C SER A 713 7.20 -28.93 -201.66
N ARG A 714 6.73 -27.80 -201.13
CA ARG A 714 7.58 -26.66 -200.70
C ARG A 714 8.26 -26.92 -199.36
N VAL A 715 7.62 -27.69 -198.47
CA VAL A 715 8.20 -28.14 -197.20
C VAL A 715 9.40 -29.04 -197.45
N ARG A 716 9.36 -29.97 -198.42
CA ARG A 716 10.54 -30.80 -198.78
C ARG A 716 11.74 -30.01 -199.29
N GLU A 717 11.51 -28.91 -200.01
CA GLU A 717 12.59 -27.98 -200.38
C GLU A 717 13.20 -27.33 -199.13
N LEU A 718 12.35 -26.84 -198.21
CA LEU A 718 12.77 -26.20 -196.96
C LEU A 718 13.42 -27.17 -195.96
N GLU A 719 12.99 -28.43 -195.88
CA GLU A 719 13.63 -29.48 -195.07
C GLU A 719 15.10 -29.69 -195.49
N THR A 720 15.37 -29.59 -196.79
CA THR A 720 16.73 -29.67 -197.35
C THR A 720 17.58 -28.45 -196.96
N GLU A 721 16.98 -27.26 -196.86
CA GLU A 721 17.65 -26.06 -196.32
C GLU A 721 17.86 -26.13 -194.80
N VAL A 722 16.96 -26.77 -194.06
CA VAL A 722 17.11 -27.01 -192.61
C VAL A 722 18.27 -27.96 -192.31
N GLU A 723 18.49 -29.01 -193.10
CA GLU A 723 19.72 -29.84 -192.95
C GLU A 723 21.01 -29.04 -193.22
N ALA A 724 20.97 -28.06 -194.14
CA ALA A 724 22.09 -27.15 -194.39
C ALA A 724 22.32 -26.17 -193.22
N GLU A 725 21.27 -25.64 -192.60
CA GLU A 725 21.37 -24.84 -191.38
C GLU A 725 21.79 -25.66 -190.16
N GLN A 726 21.38 -26.91 -190.00
CA GLN A 726 21.88 -27.76 -188.92
C GLN A 726 23.41 -27.96 -188.98
N ARG A 727 24.00 -27.98 -190.19
CA ARG A 727 25.46 -27.97 -190.36
C ARG A 727 26.10 -26.64 -189.94
N ARG A 728 25.49 -25.49 -190.26
CA ARG A 728 25.95 -24.17 -189.79
C ARG A 728 25.81 -24.03 -188.27
N GLY A 729 24.70 -24.51 -187.70
CA GLY A 729 24.46 -24.60 -186.26
C GLY A 729 25.51 -25.43 -185.52
N ALA A 730 25.99 -26.54 -186.12
CA ALA A 730 27.08 -27.33 -185.56
C ALA A 730 28.40 -26.54 -185.47
N ASP A 731 28.70 -25.66 -186.43
CA ASP A 731 29.87 -24.77 -186.37
C ASP A 731 29.65 -23.56 -185.46
N ALA A 732 28.43 -23.02 -185.38
CA ALA A 732 28.05 -22.02 -184.39
C ALA A 732 28.23 -22.55 -182.94
N VAL A 733 27.86 -23.82 -182.68
CA VAL A 733 28.08 -24.48 -181.38
C VAL A 733 29.57 -24.73 -181.09
N LYS A 734 30.42 -24.97 -182.11
CA LYS A 734 31.89 -24.94 -181.92
C LYS A 734 32.37 -23.53 -181.54
N GLY A 735 31.79 -22.49 -182.15
CA GLY A 735 31.99 -21.09 -181.79
C GLY A 735 31.63 -20.82 -180.33
N VAL A 736 30.40 -21.17 -179.92
CA VAL A 736 29.93 -21.05 -178.53
C VAL A 736 30.87 -21.79 -177.57
N ARG A 737 31.24 -23.06 -177.83
CA ARG A 737 32.20 -23.79 -176.98
C ARG A 737 33.59 -23.17 -176.91
N LYS A 738 34.01 -22.42 -177.95
CA LYS A 738 35.25 -21.64 -177.94
C LYS A 738 35.11 -20.38 -177.07
N TYR A 739 33.96 -19.71 -177.12
CA TYR A 739 33.64 -18.59 -176.23
C TYR A 739 33.34 -19.02 -174.79
N GLU A 740 32.76 -20.20 -174.53
CA GLU A 740 32.57 -20.76 -173.19
C GLU A 740 33.92 -21.11 -172.53
N ARG A 741 34.88 -21.65 -173.29
CA ARG A 741 36.27 -21.78 -172.82
C ARG A 741 36.86 -20.41 -172.55
N ARG A 742 36.73 -19.45 -173.47
CA ARG A 742 37.22 -18.09 -173.30
C ARG A 742 36.62 -17.39 -172.07
N VAL A 743 35.34 -17.63 -171.77
CA VAL A 743 34.64 -17.10 -170.59
C VAL A 743 35.08 -17.83 -169.32
N LYS A 744 35.31 -19.15 -169.34
CA LYS A 744 35.86 -19.87 -168.17
C LYS A 744 37.32 -19.51 -167.91
N GLU A 745 38.14 -19.34 -168.95
CA GLU A 745 39.48 -18.76 -168.88
C GLU A 745 39.42 -17.35 -168.29
N LEU A 746 38.59 -16.45 -168.84
CA LEU A 746 38.45 -15.07 -168.32
C LEU A 746 37.85 -15.02 -166.91
N THR A 747 36.99 -15.97 -166.52
CA THR A 747 36.44 -16.04 -165.15
C THR A 747 37.51 -16.52 -164.17
N TYR A 748 38.27 -17.56 -164.53
CA TYR A 748 39.40 -18.03 -163.73
C TYR A 748 40.49 -16.95 -163.63
N GLN A 749 40.82 -16.28 -164.74
CA GLN A 749 41.69 -15.11 -164.78
C GLN A 749 41.14 -13.98 -163.90
N THR A 750 39.84 -13.69 -163.91
CA THR A 750 39.24 -12.66 -163.03
C THR A 750 39.25 -13.07 -161.56
N GLU A 751 39.16 -14.36 -161.22
CA GLU A 751 39.31 -14.84 -159.85
C GLU A 751 40.76 -14.87 -159.38
N GLU A 752 41.70 -15.23 -160.26
CA GLU A 752 43.13 -15.19 -160.00
C GLU A 752 43.62 -13.74 -159.91
N ASP A 753 43.16 -12.85 -160.79
CA ASP A 753 43.42 -11.41 -160.72
C ASP A 753 42.74 -10.78 -159.51
N LYS A 754 41.57 -11.22 -159.06
CA LYS A 754 41.01 -10.80 -157.74
C LYS A 754 41.85 -11.29 -156.56
N LYS A 755 42.38 -12.51 -156.61
CA LYS A 755 43.30 -13.04 -155.58
C LYS A 755 44.66 -12.35 -155.63
N ASN A 756 45.14 -11.96 -156.80
CA ASN A 756 46.38 -11.21 -156.99
C ASN A 756 46.21 -9.74 -156.65
N VAL A 757 45.07 -9.10 -156.93
CA VAL A 757 44.71 -7.76 -156.43
C VAL A 757 44.56 -7.79 -154.91
N GLY A 758 43.97 -8.84 -154.33
CA GLY A 758 43.96 -9.04 -152.87
C GLY A 758 45.37 -9.13 -152.28
N ARG A 759 46.23 -9.99 -152.85
CA ARG A 759 47.65 -10.11 -152.46
C ARG A 759 48.45 -8.83 -152.70
N LEU A 760 48.16 -8.09 -153.77
CA LEU A 760 48.79 -6.82 -154.10
C LEU A 760 48.30 -5.71 -153.18
N GLN A 761 47.05 -5.72 -152.72
CA GLN A 761 46.56 -4.81 -151.68
C GLN A 761 47.22 -5.13 -150.34
N ASP A 762 47.25 -6.40 -149.93
CA ASP A 762 47.99 -6.88 -148.77
C ASP A 762 49.48 -6.49 -148.80
N LEU A 763 50.10 -6.58 -149.98
CA LEU A 763 51.49 -6.22 -150.21
C LEU A 763 51.67 -4.69 -150.27
N VAL A 764 50.75 -3.94 -150.87
CA VAL A 764 50.74 -2.47 -150.90
C VAL A 764 50.55 -1.92 -149.49
N ASP A 765 49.69 -2.49 -148.66
CA ASP A 765 49.47 -2.02 -147.29
C ASP A 765 50.68 -2.35 -146.40
N LYS A 766 51.27 -3.55 -146.56
CA LYS A 766 52.56 -3.90 -145.92
C LYS A 766 53.73 -3.04 -146.43
N LEU A 767 53.74 -2.68 -147.72
CA LEU A 767 54.72 -1.77 -148.30
C LEU A 767 54.45 -0.30 -147.92
N GLN A 768 53.21 0.14 -147.73
CA GLN A 768 52.88 1.49 -147.23
C GLN A 768 53.25 1.61 -145.76
N MET A 769 53.06 0.57 -144.95
CA MET A 769 53.57 0.53 -143.57
C MET A 769 55.10 0.53 -143.54
N LYS A 770 55.76 -0.25 -144.42
CA LYS A 770 57.23 -0.18 -144.56
C LYS A 770 57.72 1.15 -145.15
N VAL A 771 57.00 1.80 -146.06
CA VAL A 771 57.35 3.10 -146.63
C VAL A 771 57.09 4.21 -145.62
N LYS A 772 56.07 4.14 -144.76
CA LYS A 772 55.92 5.06 -143.63
C LYS A 772 57.06 4.87 -142.61
N ALA A 773 57.44 3.63 -142.31
CA ALA A 773 58.58 3.34 -141.43
C ALA A 773 59.92 3.83 -142.04
N TYR A 774 60.21 3.48 -143.30
CA TYR A 774 61.42 3.92 -144.00
C TYR A 774 61.43 5.40 -144.33
N LYS A 775 60.28 6.05 -144.57
CA LYS A 775 60.22 7.51 -144.76
C LYS A 775 60.51 8.23 -143.45
N ARG A 776 59.96 7.76 -142.33
CA ARG A 776 60.32 8.27 -141.00
C ARG A 776 61.80 8.02 -140.67
N GLN A 777 62.30 6.82 -140.95
CA GLN A 777 63.71 6.47 -140.72
C GLN A 777 64.67 7.22 -141.66
N ALA A 778 64.21 7.56 -142.87
CA ALA A 778 64.93 8.42 -143.82
C ALA A 778 64.85 9.89 -143.41
N GLU A 779 63.74 10.38 -142.86
CA GLU A 779 63.60 11.72 -142.30
C GLU A 779 64.49 11.88 -141.05
N GLU A 780 64.49 10.91 -140.15
CA GLU A 780 65.39 10.85 -138.98
C GLU A 780 66.87 10.73 -139.40
N ALA A 781 67.18 10.02 -140.50
CA ALA A 781 68.53 9.95 -141.08
C ALA A 781 68.92 11.19 -141.89
N GLU A 782 67.96 11.88 -142.52
CA GLU A 782 68.16 13.11 -143.30
C GLU A 782 68.30 14.33 -142.36
N GLU A 783 67.65 14.33 -141.20
CA GLU A 783 67.90 15.30 -140.14
C GLU A 783 69.32 15.14 -139.56
N GLN A 784 69.75 13.89 -139.31
CA GLN A 784 71.14 13.60 -138.95
C GLN A 784 72.11 13.99 -140.08
N ALA A 785 71.81 13.63 -141.33
CA ALA A 785 72.66 13.96 -142.48
C ALA A 785 72.74 15.47 -142.74
N ASN A 786 71.67 16.25 -142.53
CA ASN A 786 71.71 17.71 -142.55
C ASN A 786 72.51 18.27 -141.37
N GLY A 787 72.44 17.65 -140.18
CA GLY A 787 73.33 17.95 -139.06
C GLY A 787 74.81 17.71 -139.36
N HIS A 788 75.13 16.68 -140.15
CA HIS A 788 76.48 16.43 -140.66
C HIS A 788 76.86 17.35 -141.84
N MET A 789 75.94 17.65 -142.75
CA MET A 789 76.20 18.49 -143.94
C MET A 789 76.32 19.97 -143.58
N SER A 790 75.64 20.43 -142.53
CA SER A 790 75.85 21.76 -141.95
C SER A 790 77.27 21.90 -141.37
N LYS A 791 77.80 20.84 -140.73
CA LYS A 791 79.20 20.78 -140.29
C LYS A 791 80.16 20.69 -141.48
N PHE A 792 79.84 19.90 -142.50
CA PHE A 792 80.63 19.80 -143.73
C PHE A 792 80.71 21.15 -144.47
N ARG A 793 79.61 21.91 -144.58
CA ARG A 793 79.61 23.25 -145.19
C ARG A 793 80.51 24.25 -144.46
N LYS A 794 80.72 24.11 -143.14
CA LYS A 794 81.74 24.88 -142.42
C LYS A 794 83.15 24.42 -142.79
N VAL A 795 83.43 23.14 -142.65
CA VAL A 795 84.78 22.58 -142.93
C VAL A 795 85.18 22.79 -144.40
N GLN A 796 84.24 22.73 -145.34
CA GLN A 796 84.49 22.99 -146.76
C GLN A 796 84.77 24.48 -147.04
N HIS A 797 84.17 25.42 -146.30
CA HIS A 797 84.50 26.83 -146.44
C HIS A 797 85.86 27.16 -145.79
N GLU A 798 86.18 26.49 -144.67
CA GLU A 798 87.49 26.56 -144.01
C GLU A 798 88.61 25.88 -144.83
N LEU A 799 88.26 24.89 -145.66
CA LEU A 799 89.14 24.22 -146.63
C LEU A 799 89.30 25.06 -147.90
N GLU A 800 88.20 25.41 -148.57
CA GLU A 800 88.13 26.14 -149.84
C GLU A 800 89.00 27.42 -149.92
N GLU A 801 89.01 28.22 -148.85
CA GLU A 801 89.85 29.42 -148.74
C GLU A 801 91.36 29.10 -148.73
N ALA A 802 91.73 27.83 -148.59
CA ALA A 802 93.09 27.33 -148.80
C ALA A 802 93.36 26.98 -150.27
N GLU A 803 92.37 26.75 -151.16
CA GLU A 803 92.60 26.69 -152.61
C GLU A 803 92.80 28.09 -153.22
N GLU A 804 92.02 29.11 -152.82
CA GLU A 804 92.31 30.48 -153.29
C GLU A 804 93.67 31.01 -152.80
N ARG A 805 94.20 30.43 -151.71
CA ARG A 805 95.60 30.60 -151.29
C ARG A 805 96.56 29.66 -152.02
N ALA A 806 96.17 28.41 -152.26
CA ALA A 806 96.89 27.42 -153.06
C ALA A 806 96.76 27.74 -154.55
N ASP A 807 97.58 28.71 -154.91
CA ASP A 807 98.30 28.68 -156.16
C ASP A 807 97.68 29.49 -157.31
N ILE A 808 97.29 30.70 -156.88
CA ILE A 808 97.82 31.95 -157.45
C ILE A 808 99.32 31.83 -157.88
N ALA A 809 100.14 31.03 -157.19
CA ALA A 809 101.46 30.56 -157.64
C ALA A 809 101.47 29.63 -158.89
N GLU A 810 100.47 28.75 -159.13
CA GLU A 810 100.34 28.03 -160.41
C GLU A 810 99.97 29.01 -161.53
N THR A 811 99.24 30.08 -161.19
CA THR A 811 99.03 31.24 -162.07
C THR A 811 100.36 31.99 -162.36
N GLN A 812 101.42 31.78 -161.58
CA GLN A 812 102.79 32.17 -161.92
C GLN A 812 103.52 31.08 -162.74
N VAL A 813 103.35 29.79 -162.44
CA VAL A 813 103.99 28.66 -163.16
C VAL A 813 103.51 28.55 -164.61
N ASN A 814 102.21 28.59 -164.88
CA ASN A 814 101.71 28.46 -166.25
C ASN A 814 101.98 29.71 -167.11
N LYS A 815 102.22 30.88 -166.50
CA LYS A 815 102.82 32.04 -167.19
C LYS A 815 104.25 31.79 -167.70
N LEU A 816 104.99 30.83 -167.13
CA LEU A 816 106.29 30.38 -167.66
C LEU A 816 106.16 29.37 -168.81
N ARG A 817 105.02 28.65 -168.90
CA ARG A 817 104.71 27.79 -170.07
C ARG A 817 104.23 28.56 -171.29
N ALA A 818 103.79 29.81 -171.13
CA ALA A 818 103.43 30.75 -172.21
C ALA A 818 104.63 31.23 -173.08
N LYS A 819 105.69 30.41 -173.22
CA LYS A 819 106.95 30.81 -173.89
C LYS A 819 107.68 29.69 -174.65
N SER A 820 107.00 28.61 -175.06
CA SER A 820 107.62 27.59 -175.93
C SER A 820 106.65 26.86 -176.87
N ARG A 821 106.99 26.89 -178.16
CA ARG A 821 106.45 26.10 -179.29
C ARG A 821 105.03 26.44 -179.77
N SER A 822 104.95 27.60 -180.42
CA SER A 822 103.91 28.01 -181.36
C SER A 822 103.94 27.24 -182.70
N THR A 823 102.95 26.38 -182.98
CA THR A 823 102.52 25.89 -184.32
C THR A 823 101.21 25.09 -184.19
N GLY A 824 100.07 25.36 -184.85
CA GLY A 824 99.63 26.55 -185.59
C GLY A 824 98.36 26.31 -186.46
N LYS A 825 97.44 27.30 -186.52
CA LYS A 825 96.19 27.42 -187.36
C LYS A 825 95.01 26.47 -187.00
N GLY A 826 93.72 26.86 -187.18
CA GLY A 826 93.13 28.19 -187.45
C GLY A 826 91.71 28.16 -188.09
N LYS A 827 90.99 29.31 -188.09
CA LYS A 827 89.66 29.61 -188.73
C LYS A 827 88.44 28.87 -188.11
N GLU A 828 87.16 29.27 -188.10
CA GLU A 828 86.24 30.41 -188.44
C GLU A 828 84.79 29.82 -188.29
N VAL A 829 83.63 30.50 -188.22
CA VAL A 829 83.21 31.91 -188.12
C VAL A 829 81.84 32.00 -187.39
N ALA A 830 81.30 33.23 -187.26
CA ALA A 830 79.97 33.65 -186.78
C ALA A 830 78.74 32.85 -187.33
N GLU A 831 77.50 33.01 -186.86
CA GLU A 831 76.85 34.14 -186.13
C GLU A 831 76.81 34.03 -184.59
#